data_AF-A0A2E7ZVS9-F1
#
_entry.id   AF-A0A2E7ZVS9-F1
#
_cell.length_a   1.000
_cell.length_b   1.000
_cell.length_c   1.000
_cell.angle_alpha   90.00
_cell.angle_beta   90.00
_cell.angle_gamma   90.00
#
_symmetry.space_group_name_H-M   'P 1'
#
loop_
_entity.id
_entity.type
_entity.pdbx_description
1 polymer ?
#
loop_
_entity_poly.entity_id
_entity_poly.type
_entity_poly.pdbx_seq_one_letter_code
_entity_poly.pdbx_strand_id
1 'polypeptide(L)'
;MNRSAQQCRCVTKLVATCVGTALLVLLSGCGQGDAESTPKGNQSTGDADATAGQLDVNASEDTSSVEQDTAPNPCEFPANPEVGDPGASCSTPEDCDSGFCVDSQDGKQCTKTCSECCPSGWRCEQAPGQDTVFVCLPKLTTLCLPCTTDDVCSSGASGALCLTYTDKDTGATSRFCGGSCETNADCPKDYACVETEGIAGSGKQCVKSAGLCPCSPKAVATGAKGLCTRSNEFGVCEGVQICTSEGLGQCDALVPATESCDGVDNNCNGQTDEGLTGQPCEVSNDAGTCPGTTTCEAGQSVCTATTPEVEKCDGLDNDCDGQTDEGCDDDGDGFCAEDAVVTGLPAQCTQDKATCNQLSGLPAWCPKGIGDCLDSGAGASAVNPMAQETCGNQLDDDCDGQTDSAADDAKPIGCTLHYVDVDKDGFGGLSSACLCAPSKGFPVTDNTDCDDGDKLINPQATEICGNKKDDNCNNSENEVDAKDCLEFYEDLDGDGAGTSKSQCLCAPKASFKASSAGDCDDTTKAISPSAIEQCNKLDDNCNGATDEPDAKGCKTWYADSDGDQFGDKDKSACLCAASKPYTTLQGGDCNDASYVINPNFTEICFNNADDDCDGNTDEEDGKGCTDYYQDLDGDGYGSKKVGSKCLCDKGDVKGFTTTKGGDCDDSKSGAQSYPGGKEICDGKDNDCDGVADQGCDFDGDGWCDKDKTVIGKPTSCPKGGGDCDDGNKSVYPGAPELCDGKDNNCKSGVDEGCDDDGDGWCDSKMKMVGNPAVCFKGGGDCADTDPSTNPGAAETCDNKDNNCKSGADEGCDDDGDGWCDSKMKVVGTPKVCPKGGGDCCDIDTQAQPKVSGWFKTTNKCGSWDYNCSGTAEKRWTVKANPGHKTSGLNWECFANPAGWKNSTPPNCGVSASWVYDFTWNGNFTIPFVNSCKKKEYKPQTQECH
;
A
#
# COMPACT_ATOMS: atom_id res chain seq x y z
N MET A 1 -28.87 -12.72 37.08
CA MET A 1 -30.16 -13.45 36.91
C MET A 1 -30.45 -13.58 35.41
N ASN A 2 -31.53 -14.28 35.04
CA ASN A 2 -32.10 -14.45 33.67
C ASN A 2 -31.88 -13.29 32.65
N ARG A 3 -31.80 -13.50 31.32
CA ARG A 3 -31.86 -14.76 30.50
C ARG A 3 -31.42 -14.51 29.03
N SER A 4 -30.90 -15.58 28.40
CA SER A 4 -31.19 -16.13 27.04
C SER A 4 -31.41 -15.20 25.82
N ALA A 5 -30.95 -15.53 24.60
CA ALA A 5 -30.32 -16.75 24.07
C ALA A 5 -29.53 -16.45 22.77
N GLN A 6 -28.83 -17.39 22.11
CA GLN A 6 -27.94 -18.51 22.49
C GLN A 6 -27.58 -19.25 21.18
N GLN A 7 -26.30 -19.54 20.95
CA GLN A 7 -25.79 -20.16 19.71
C GLN A 7 -26.06 -21.68 19.64
N CYS A 8 -25.93 -22.28 18.44
CA CYS A 8 -25.20 -23.54 18.29
C CYS A 8 -24.65 -23.76 16.88
N ARG A 9 -23.54 -24.52 16.80
CA ARG A 9 -22.89 -25.00 15.56
C ARG A 9 -23.52 -26.32 15.11
N CYS A 10 -23.26 -26.73 13.87
CA CYS A 10 -23.11 -28.15 13.54
C CYS A 10 -22.10 -28.38 12.42
N VAL A 11 -21.54 -29.60 12.34
CA VAL A 11 -20.51 -30.05 11.39
C VAL A 11 -20.92 -31.44 10.91
N THR A 12 -20.72 -31.79 9.63
CA THR A 12 -20.25 -33.11 9.10
C THR A 12 -20.38 -33.19 7.56
N LYS A 13 -19.56 -34.06 6.94
CA LYS A 13 -19.43 -34.33 5.49
C LYS A 13 -20.57 -35.22 4.92
N LEU A 14 -20.43 -35.52 3.61
CA LEU A 14 -21.08 -36.58 2.79
C LEU A 14 -22.49 -36.28 2.26
N VAL A 15 -22.93 -36.75 1.08
CA VAL A 15 -22.27 -37.11 -0.22
C VAL A 15 -23.40 -37.41 -1.24
N ALA A 16 -23.10 -37.59 -2.54
CA ALA A 16 -23.99 -38.16 -3.58
C ALA A 16 -25.26 -37.32 -3.94
N THR A 17 -25.29 -36.54 -5.02
CA THR A 17 -25.41 -36.89 -6.47
C THR A 17 -26.83 -37.20 -7.00
N CYS A 18 -27.03 -36.79 -8.26
CA CYS A 18 -27.95 -37.33 -9.29
C CYS A 18 -29.36 -36.76 -9.49
N VAL A 19 -29.48 -36.04 -10.62
CA VAL A 19 -30.41 -36.28 -11.76
C VAL A 19 -31.92 -35.99 -11.57
N GLY A 20 -32.50 -35.27 -12.55
CA GLY A 20 -33.95 -35.18 -12.73
C GLY A 20 -34.46 -33.89 -13.37
N THR A 21 -33.96 -33.49 -14.55
CA THR A 21 -34.76 -33.44 -15.81
C THR A 21 -36.26 -33.11 -15.61
N ALA A 22 -36.72 -31.87 -15.82
CA ALA A 22 -36.93 -31.18 -17.11
C ALA A 22 -38.37 -31.32 -17.68
N LEU A 23 -39.07 -30.19 -17.76
CA LEU A 23 -40.21 -29.85 -18.64
C LEU A 23 -40.45 -28.33 -18.39
N LEU A 24 -40.31 -27.35 -19.29
CA LEU A 24 -40.48 -27.26 -20.76
C LEU A 24 -41.97 -27.27 -21.19
N VAL A 25 -42.53 -26.06 -21.35
CA VAL A 25 -43.65 -25.62 -22.24
C VAL A 25 -43.86 -24.12 -21.97
N LEU A 26 -43.54 -23.20 -22.89
CA LEU A 26 -44.44 -22.54 -23.88
C LEU A 26 -45.67 -21.83 -23.24
N LEU A 27 -46.11 -20.61 -23.61
CA LEU A 27 -45.68 -19.64 -24.65
C LEU A 27 -46.27 -18.22 -24.36
N SER A 28 -45.98 -17.26 -25.24
CA SER A 28 -46.59 -15.92 -25.47
C SER A 28 -48.05 -15.68 -25.02
N GLY A 29 -48.51 -14.45 -24.73
CA GLY A 29 -47.88 -13.11 -24.84
C GLY A 29 -48.89 -12.01 -25.23
N CYS A 30 -48.43 -10.74 -25.30
CA CYS A 30 -49.13 -9.53 -25.81
C CYS A 30 -50.33 -8.95 -25.02
N GLY A 31 -50.40 -7.61 -24.92
CA GLY A 31 -51.57 -6.87 -24.42
C GLY A 31 -51.28 -5.44 -23.90
N GLN A 32 -51.26 -4.44 -24.79
CA GLN A 32 -51.23 -3.01 -24.42
C GLN A 32 -52.65 -2.44 -24.19
N GLY A 33 -52.77 -1.30 -23.50
CA GLY A 33 -54.01 -0.51 -23.39
C GLY A 33 -53.86 0.72 -22.49
N ASP A 34 -54.17 1.90 -23.02
CA ASP A 34 -53.85 3.21 -22.41
C ASP A 34 -55.02 3.94 -21.71
N ALA A 35 -54.66 4.80 -20.76
CA ALA A 35 -55.26 6.12 -20.43
C ALA A 35 -56.57 6.30 -19.60
N GLU A 36 -56.69 7.55 -19.11
CA GLU A 36 -57.87 8.32 -18.64
C GLU A 36 -58.52 8.16 -17.22
N SER A 37 -57.88 8.79 -16.23
CA SER A 37 -58.40 9.98 -15.48
C SER A 37 -59.43 9.92 -14.30
N THR A 38 -58.93 10.16 -13.06
CA THR A 38 -59.52 11.04 -11.98
C THR A 38 -60.86 10.60 -11.29
N PRO A 39 -61.47 11.32 -10.29
CA PRO A 39 -61.10 12.56 -9.56
C PRO A 39 -61.39 12.65 -8.01
N LYS A 40 -60.92 13.75 -7.36
CA LYS A 40 -61.28 14.35 -6.01
C LYS A 40 -60.84 13.57 -4.74
N GLY A 41 -60.52 14.17 -3.57
CA GLY A 41 -60.47 15.57 -3.02
C GLY A 41 -60.85 15.54 -1.51
N ASN A 42 -60.55 16.43 -0.55
CA ASN A 42 -59.91 17.75 -0.35
C ASN A 42 -60.07 18.11 1.18
N GLN A 43 -59.58 19.28 1.67
CA GLN A 43 -59.63 19.87 3.04
C GLN A 43 -58.47 19.49 4.01
N SER A 44 -57.75 20.36 4.74
CA SER A 44 -58.03 21.65 5.48
C SER A 44 -58.47 21.40 6.94
N THR A 45 -58.00 22.03 8.03
CA THR A 45 -57.14 23.25 8.27
C THR A 45 -56.60 23.22 9.74
N GLY A 46 -55.64 24.08 10.15
CA GLY A 46 -55.35 24.33 11.58
C GLY A 46 -54.10 25.17 11.89
N ASP A 47 -54.25 26.26 12.64
CA ASP A 47 -53.25 27.32 12.91
C ASP A 47 -52.33 27.12 14.13
N ALA A 48 -51.26 27.94 14.20
CA ALA A 48 -50.87 28.82 15.33
C ALA A 48 -49.46 28.67 15.97
N ASP A 49 -48.87 29.87 16.23
CA ASP A 49 -47.86 30.27 17.24
C ASP A 49 -46.44 29.62 17.32
N ALA A 50 -45.39 30.30 17.82
CA ALA A 50 -45.05 31.75 17.87
C ALA A 50 -43.64 31.98 18.49
N THR A 51 -43.14 33.23 18.39
CA THR A 51 -42.06 33.89 19.19
C THR A 51 -40.59 33.54 18.89
N ALA A 52 -39.60 34.42 19.15
CA ALA A 52 -39.48 35.90 19.07
C ALA A 52 -38.03 36.34 19.42
N GLY A 53 -37.59 37.52 18.95
CA GLY A 53 -36.27 38.12 19.28
C GLY A 53 -35.18 37.77 18.25
N GLN A 54 -34.75 38.60 17.30
CA GLN A 54 -34.64 40.08 17.19
C GLN A 54 -33.59 40.73 18.12
N LEU A 55 -32.56 41.32 17.50
CA LEU A 55 -32.09 42.69 17.79
C LEU A 55 -31.35 43.27 16.56
N ASP A 56 -31.46 44.58 16.36
CA ASP A 56 -31.21 45.29 15.08
C ASP A 56 -29.93 46.18 15.09
N VAL A 57 -29.87 47.13 14.12
CA VAL A 57 -29.00 48.32 13.91
C VAL A 57 -27.81 48.15 12.94
N ASN A 58 -27.51 49.04 11.97
CA ASN A 58 -28.04 50.36 11.50
C ASN A 58 -28.02 50.35 9.93
N ALA A 59 -28.94 50.94 9.16
CA ALA A 59 -29.21 52.37 8.90
C ALA A 59 -28.03 53.15 8.26
N SER A 60 -28.17 53.93 7.17
CA SER A 60 -29.36 54.34 6.38
C SER A 60 -29.03 54.80 4.93
N GLU A 61 -30.02 54.69 4.04
CA GLU A 61 -30.40 55.59 2.91
C GLU A 61 -29.33 56.39 2.12
N ASP A 62 -29.29 56.17 0.79
CA ASP A 62 -29.67 57.22 -0.19
C ASP A 62 -30.21 56.57 -1.50
N THR A 63 -30.46 57.37 -2.53
CA THR A 63 -31.31 57.11 -3.70
C THR A 63 -30.61 57.43 -5.03
N SER A 64 -31.25 57.09 -6.16
CA SER A 64 -30.76 57.31 -7.55
C SER A 64 -29.61 56.36 -7.97
N SER A 65 -29.43 55.97 -9.24
CA SER A 65 -30.14 56.29 -10.49
C SER A 65 -30.16 55.05 -11.41
N VAL A 66 -31.05 55.01 -12.39
CA VAL A 66 -30.92 54.09 -13.54
C VAL A 66 -29.92 54.68 -14.54
N GLU A 67 -28.86 53.94 -14.86
CA GLU A 67 -28.14 54.09 -16.13
C GLU A 67 -28.42 52.88 -17.04
N GLN A 68 -28.14 53.01 -18.33
CA GLN A 68 -28.66 52.11 -19.37
C GLN A 68 -27.57 51.20 -19.96
N ASP A 69 -27.97 50.02 -20.44
CA ASP A 69 -27.07 49.09 -21.13
C ASP A 69 -26.37 49.71 -22.34
N THR A 70 -25.05 49.65 -22.32
CA THR A 70 -24.20 49.57 -23.52
C THR A 70 -23.71 48.12 -23.63
N ALA A 71 -23.96 47.46 -24.75
CA ALA A 71 -23.47 46.09 -24.98
C ALA A 71 -21.92 46.03 -24.87
N PRO A 72 -21.36 45.03 -24.18
CA PRO A 72 -19.91 44.94 -23.94
C PRO A 72 -19.12 44.72 -25.24
N ASN A 73 -17.86 45.16 -25.23
CA ASN A 73 -16.92 44.94 -26.32
C ASN A 73 -16.58 43.43 -26.42
N PRO A 74 -16.70 42.77 -27.58
CA PRO A 74 -16.42 41.32 -27.71
C PRO A 74 -14.95 40.92 -27.45
N CYS A 75 -14.05 41.90 -27.33
CA CYS A 75 -12.64 41.74 -26.98
C CYS A 75 -12.29 42.27 -25.57
N GLU A 76 -13.26 42.70 -24.76
CA GLU A 76 -13.08 42.87 -23.31
C GLU A 76 -13.31 41.53 -22.60
N PHE A 77 -12.45 41.24 -21.62
CA PHE A 77 -12.51 40.03 -20.80
C PHE A 77 -12.37 40.42 -19.32
N PRO A 78 -13.14 39.82 -18.40
CA PRO A 78 -12.96 40.06 -16.97
C PRO A 78 -11.58 39.55 -16.52
N ALA A 79 -10.95 40.27 -15.59
CA ALA A 79 -9.64 39.88 -15.04
C ALA A 79 -9.69 38.66 -14.09
N ASN A 80 -10.89 38.15 -13.83
CA ASN A 80 -11.18 36.95 -13.04
C ASN A 80 -12.47 36.33 -13.62
N PRO A 81 -12.38 35.23 -14.40
CA PRO A 81 -13.55 34.61 -15.03
C PRO A 81 -14.50 33.97 -14.01
N GLU A 82 -15.79 33.93 -14.32
CA GLU A 82 -16.78 33.17 -13.53
C GLU A 82 -16.85 31.69 -14.01
N VAL A 83 -17.67 30.85 -13.39
CA VAL A 83 -17.77 29.43 -13.78
C VAL A 83 -18.45 29.33 -15.14
N GLY A 84 -17.76 28.73 -16.13
CA GLY A 84 -18.20 28.59 -17.52
C GLY A 84 -17.60 29.60 -18.51
N ASP A 85 -16.96 30.67 -18.02
CA ASP A 85 -16.28 31.69 -18.84
C ASP A 85 -15.02 31.14 -19.55
N PRO A 86 -14.58 31.75 -20.67
CA PRO A 86 -13.29 31.43 -21.30
C PRO A 86 -12.11 31.59 -20.32
N GLY A 87 -11.42 30.49 -20.03
CA GLY A 87 -10.35 30.39 -19.03
C GLY A 87 -10.75 29.77 -17.69
N ALA A 88 -12.06 29.56 -17.44
CA ALA A 88 -12.53 28.77 -16.29
C ALA A 88 -12.20 27.27 -16.46
N SER A 89 -12.05 26.53 -15.36
CA SER A 89 -11.80 25.08 -15.39
C SER A 89 -13.03 24.27 -15.79
N CYS A 90 -12.86 23.21 -16.59
CA CYS A 90 -13.92 22.31 -17.03
C CYS A 90 -13.50 20.84 -17.01
N SER A 91 -14.48 19.93 -16.95
CA SER A 91 -14.29 18.48 -17.11
C SER A 91 -14.80 18.01 -18.47
N THR A 92 -15.99 18.48 -18.86
CA THR A 92 -16.66 18.17 -20.14
C THR A 92 -17.04 19.47 -20.88
N PRO A 93 -17.41 19.41 -22.18
CA PRO A 93 -17.83 20.59 -22.95
C PRO A 93 -19.07 21.31 -22.40
N GLU A 94 -19.93 20.59 -21.66
CA GLU A 94 -21.16 21.10 -21.04
C GLU A 94 -20.91 21.99 -19.82
N ASP A 95 -19.72 21.93 -19.22
CA ASP A 95 -19.31 22.84 -18.13
C ASP A 95 -19.02 24.28 -18.62
N CYS A 96 -19.09 24.51 -19.93
CA CYS A 96 -18.71 25.76 -20.59
C CYS A 96 -19.89 26.39 -21.33
N ASP A 97 -20.16 27.67 -21.11
CA ASP A 97 -21.24 28.43 -21.79
C ASP A 97 -21.06 28.49 -23.32
N SER A 98 -19.84 28.24 -23.79
CA SER A 98 -19.47 28.14 -25.20
C SER A 98 -19.73 26.79 -25.86
N GLY A 99 -19.90 25.72 -25.07
CA GLY A 99 -19.87 24.33 -25.54
C GLY A 99 -18.47 23.79 -25.91
N PHE A 100 -17.38 24.45 -25.51
CA PHE A 100 -16.01 24.01 -25.81
C PHE A 100 -15.11 24.01 -24.57
N CYS A 101 -14.71 22.81 -24.13
CA CYS A 101 -13.70 22.56 -23.11
C CYS A 101 -12.42 22.05 -23.80
N VAL A 102 -11.27 22.68 -23.58
CA VAL A 102 -10.00 22.37 -24.26
C VAL A 102 -8.83 22.23 -23.30
N ASP A 103 -7.82 21.45 -23.69
CA ASP A 103 -6.61 21.28 -22.89
C ASP A 103 -5.76 22.56 -22.83
N SER A 104 -5.38 22.96 -21.62
CA SER A 104 -4.48 24.07 -21.33
C SER A 104 -3.33 23.62 -20.41
N GLN A 105 -2.38 24.52 -20.16
CA GLN A 105 -1.23 24.24 -19.30
C GLN A 105 -1.67 23.91 -17.87
N ASP A 106 -2.70 24.62 -17.36
CA ASP A 106 -3.25 24.46 -16.00
C ASP A 106 -4.35 23.38 -15.90
N GLY A 107 -4.50 22.53 -16.91
CA GLY A 107 -5.58 21.54 -17.04
C GLY A 107 -6.61 21.91 -18.10
N LYS A 108 -7.78 21.27 -18.09
CA LYS A 108 -8.87 21.56 -19.03
C LYS A 108 -9.54 22.90 -18.69
N GLN A 109 -9.67 23.77 -19.68
CA GLN A 109 -10.25 25.11 -19.57
C GLN A 109 -11.29 25.38 -20.66
N CYS A 110 -12.34 26.12 -20.30
CA CYS A 110 -13.36 26.58 -21.24
C CYS A 110 -12.77 27.57 -22.24
N THR A 111 -13.23 27.51 -23.50
CA THR A 111 -12.83 28.43 -24.56
C THR A 111 -14.01 28.87 -25.41
N LYS A 112 -13.94 30.04 -26.05
CA LYS A 112 -14.97 30.50 -27.00
C LYS A 112 -14.52 30.34 -28.46
N THR A 113 -15.50 30.27 -29.35
CA THR A 113 -15.26 30.47 -30.78
C THR A 113 -14.74 31.89 -31.05
N CYS A 114 -13.89 32.03 -32.06
CA CYS A 114 -13.18 33.26 -32.35
C CYS A 114 -13.18 33.61 -33.83
N SER A 115 -13.07 34.90 -34.12
CA SER A 115 -12.82 35.44 -35.47
C SER A 115 -11.43 36.06 -35.53
N GLU A 116 -11.15 37.02 -34.65
CA GLU A 116 -9.83 37.68 -34.54
C GLU A 116 -9.39 37.96 -33.07
N CYS A 117 -10.30 38.01 -32.10
CA CYS A 117 -9.99 38.28 -30.68
C CYS A 117 -10.04 37.03 -29.79
N CYS A 118 -9.01 36.87 -28.93
CA CYS A 118 -8.92 35.88 -27.85
C CYS A 118 -8.38 36.53 -26.55
N PRO A 119 -8.50 35.87 -25.38
CA PRO A 119 -7.88 36.34 -24.15
C PRO A 119 -6.36 36.53 -24.27
N SER A 120 -5.77 37.36 -23.41
CA SER A 120 -4.31 37.51 -23.32
C SER A 120 -3.65 36.15 -23.03
N GLY A 121 -2.64 35.79 -23.82
CA GLY A 121 -1.99 34.47 -23.76
C GLY A 121 -2.63 33.38 -24.63
N TRP A 122 -3.73 33.67 -25.33
CA TRP A 122 -4.42 32.74 -26.23
C TRP A 122 -4.32 33.20 -27.70
N ARG A 123 -4.52 32.28 -28.64
CA ARG A 123 -4.49 32.50 -30.10
C ARG A 123 -5.71 31.85 -30.77
N CYS A 124 -6.20 32.43 -31.86
CA CYS A 124 -7.39 31.92 -32.57
C CYS A 124 -6.96 30.89 -33.62
N GLU A 125 -7.35 29.62 -33.45
CA GLU A 125 -6.97 28.51 -34.33
C GLU A 125 -8.12 27.52 -34.57
N GLN A 126 -7.95 26.64 -35.55
CA GLN A 126 -8.98 25.66 -35.92
C GLN A 126 -9.10 24.56 -34.85
N ALA A 127 -10.34 24.23 -34.47
CA ALA A 127 -10.62 23.22 -33.46
C ALA A 127 -10.22 21.81 -33.93
N PRO A 128 -9.59 20.98 -33.07
CA PRO A 128 -9.24 19.60 -33.42
C PRO A 128 -10.47 18.79 -33.89
N GLY A 129 -10.34 18.12 -35.05
CA GLY A 129 -11.38 17.24 -35.59
C GLY A 129 -12.61 17.93 -36.21
N GLN A 130 -12.57 19.25 -36.46
CA GLN A 130 -13.68 20.00 -37.08
C GLN A 130 -13.18 20.87 -38.25
N ASP A 131 -13.68 20.64 -39.47
CA ASP A 131 -13.16 21.27 -40.71
C ASP A 131 -13.42 22.79 -40.87
N THR A 132 -14.20 23.43 -39.98
CA THR A 132 -14.66 24.83 -40.18
C THR A 132 -14.78 25.70 -38.92
N VAL A 133 -14.45 25.19 -37.72
CA VAL A 133 -14.66 25.91 -36.46
C VAL A 133 -13.34 26.45 -35.92
N PHE A 134 -13.29 27.76 -35.62
CA PHE A 134 -12.16 28.41 -34.97
C PHE A 134 -12.47 28.71 -33.50
N VAL A 135 -11.55 28.35 -32.60
CA VAL A 135 -11.64 28.54 -31.14
C VAL A 135 -10.35 29.16 -30.62
N CYS A 136 -10.42 29.82 -29.46
CA CYS A 136 -9.20 30.24 -28.77
C CYS A 136 -8.48 29.01 -28.20
N LEU A 137 -7.18 28.87 -28.49
CA LEU A 137 -6.30 27.90 -27.85
C LEU A 137 -5.19 28.64 -27.09
N PRO A 138 -4.68 28.12 -25.97
CA PRO A 138 -3.56 28.75 -25.27
C PRO A 138 -2.31 28.81 -26.17
N LYS A 139 -1.56 29.90 -26.14
CA LYS A 139 -0.37 30.07 -27.00
C LYS A 139 0.72 29.00 -26.75
N LEU A 140 0.75 28.43 -25.55
CA LEU A 140 1.90 27.70 -25.00
C LEU A 140 1.52 26.32 -24.41
N THR A 141 0.54 25.64 -25.00
CA THR A 141 0.02 24.33 -24.54
C THR A 141 1.08 23.24 -24.33
N THR A 142 2.21 23.29 -25.06
CA THR A 142 3.32 22.34 -24.94
C THR A 142 4.51 22.87 -24.11
N LEU A 143 4.46 24.08 -23.56
CA LEU A 143 5.58 24.62 -22.76
C LEU A 143 5.85 23.75 -21.52
N CYS A 144 7.12 23.45 -21.27
CA CYS A 144 7.58 22.53 -20.21
C CYS A 144 7.11 21.07 -20.34
N LEU A 145 6.54 20.66 -21.48
CA LEU A 145 6.32 19.24 -21.76
C LEU A 145 7.67 18.52 -21.97
N PRO A 146 7.92 17.35 -21.37
CA PRO A 146 9.11 16.54 -21.67
C PRO A 146 9.12 16.11 -23.14
N CYS A 147 10.30 16.04 -23.75
CA CYS A 147 10.39 15.77 -25.19
C CYS A 147 11.62 14.94 -25.58
N THR A 148 11.50 14.24 -26.71
CA THR A 148 12.57 13.47 -27.34
C THR A 148 12.98 14.05 -28.69
N THR A 149 12.03 14.63 -29.44
CA THR A 149 12.21 15.35 -30.70
C THR A 149 11.45 16.68 -30.71
N ASP A 150 11.77 17.58 -31.64
CA ASP A 150 11.06 18.86 -31.83
C ASP A 150 9.58 18.68 -32.27
N ASP A 151 9.23 17.53 -32.89
CA ASP A 151 7.86 17.21 -33.32
C ASP A 151 6.90 17.06 -32.13
N VAL A 152 7.39 16.49 -31.01
CA VAL A 152 6.61 16.37 -29.76
C VAL A 152 6.16 17.76 -29.29
N CYS A 153 7.03 18.76 -29.38
CA CYS A 153 6.76 20.14 -29.01
C CYS A 153 5.86 20.85 -30.02
N SER A 154 6.07 20.59 -31.31
CA SER A 154 5.33 21.19 -32.43
C SER A 154 3.86 20.74 -32.51
N SER A 155 3.51 19.63 -31.83
CA SER A 155 2.15 19.05 -31.80
C SER A 155 1.04 19.99 -31.29
N GLY A 156 1.38 21.02 -30.50
CA GLY A 156 0.43 21.98 -29.93
C GLY A 156 0.70 23.46 -30.25
N ALA A 157 1.82 23.80 -30.89
CA ALA A 157 2.16 25.15 -31.30
C ALA A 157 3.22 25.13 -32.42
N SER A 158 3.01 25.90 -33.50
CA SER A 158 3.99 25.98 -34.59
C SER A 158 5.30 26.66 -34.14
N GLY A 159 6.43 26.02 -34.43
CA GLY A 159 7.76 26.52 -34.11
C GLY A 159 8.23 26.31 -32.66
N ALA A 160 7.51 25.53 -31.85
CA ALA A 160 8.00 25.07 -30.54
C ALA A 160 9.14 24.05 -30.70
N LEU A 161 10.21 24.16 -29.92
CA LEU A 161 11.43 23.35 -30.05
C LEU A 161 11.70 22.53 -28.78
N CYS A 162 12.29 21.34 -28.95
CA CYS A 162 12.78 20.52 -27.84
C CYS A 162 14.16 21.01 -27.42
N LEU A 163 14.26 21.50 -26.19
CA LEU A 163 15.43 22.19 -25.67
C LEU A 163 16.11 21.34 -24.59
N THR A 164 17.44 21.24 -24.64
CA THR A 164 18.23 20.47 -23.66
C THR A 164 18.73 21.38 -22.54
N TYR A 165 18.54 20.94 -21.29
CA TYR A 165 18.99 21.62 -20.08
C TYR A 165 19.93 20.71 -19.31
N THR A 166 21.14 21.20 -19.05
CA THR A 166 22.11 20.55 -18.18
C THR A 166 21.93 21.07 -16.76
N ASP A 167 21.68 20.18 -15.81
CA ASP A 167 21.76 20.50 -14.40
C ASP A 167 23.22 20.76 -14.01
N LYS A 168 23.47 21.85 -13.27
CA LYS A 168 24.82 22.37 -13.03
C LYS A 168 25.55 21.68 -11.88
N ASP A 169 24.82 21.01 -11.00
CA ASP A 169 25.35 20.43 -9.77
C ASP A 169 25.51 18.90 -9.91
N THR A 170 24.70 18.26 -10.76
CA THR A 170 24.76 16.81 -11.05
C THR A 170 25.32 16.46 -12.43
N GLY A 171 25.32 17.40 -13.38
CA GLY A 171 25.75 17.16 -14.77
C GLY A 171 24.76 16.36 -15.62
N ALA A 172 23.62 15.93 -15.06
CA ALA A 172 22.57 15.26 -15.81
C ALA A 172 21.97 16.20 -16.87
N THR A 173 21.51 15.64 -17.99
CA THR A 173 20.78 16.41 -19.01
C THR A 173 19.34 15.95 -19.13
N SER A 174 18.42 16.91 -19.23
CA SER A 174 16.98 16.71 -19.37
C SER A 174 16.47 17.52 -20.57
N ARG A 175 15.43 17.06 -21.25
CA ARG A 175 14.86 17.75 -22.43
C ARG A 175 13.40 18.16 -22.22
N PHE A 176 13.09 19.42 -22.52
CA PHE A 176 11.71 19.93 -22.47
C PHE A 176 11.41 20.93 -23.59
N CYS A 177 10.13 21.03 -23.93
CA CYS A 177 9.64 21.92 -24.96
C CYS A 177 9.69 23.40 -24.53
N GLY A 178 10.40 24.20 -25.30
CA GLY A 178 10.17 25.64 -25.37
C GLY A 178 8.97 25.93 -26.26
N GLY A 179 8.12 26.88 -25.87
CA GLY A 179 7.04 27.41 -26.71
C GLY A 179 7.50 28.65 -27.48
N SER A 180 7.08 28.77 -28.73
CA SER A 180 7.53 29.84 -29.63
C SER A 180 7.06 31.24 -29.19
N CYS A 181 7.90 32.26 -29.38
CA CYS A 181 7.64 33.63 -28.94
C CYS A 181 8.29 34.68 -29.86
N GLU A 182 7.75 35.90 -29.90
CA GLU A 182 8.44 37.03 -30.54
C GLU A 182 9.07 37.97 -29.51
N THR A 183 8.39 38.15 -28.37
CA THR A 183 8.75 39.08 -27.29
C THR A 183 8.60 38.47 -25.90
N ASN A 184 9.19 39.09 -24.87
CA ASN A 184 8.97 38.67 -23.48
C ASN A 184 7.52 38.82 -22.99
N ALA A 185 6.64 39.53 -23.73
CA ALA A 185 5.23 39.64 -23.40
C ALA A 185 4.39 38.45 -23.89
N ASP A 186 4.96 37.58 -24.73
CA ASP A 186 4.34 36.33 -25.18
C ASP A 186 4.57 35.16 -24.20
N CYS A 187 5.52 35.31 -23.26
CA CYS A 187 5.91 34.26 -22.31
C CYS A 187 5.24 34.42 -20.94
N PRO A 188 5.08 33.34 -20.15
CA PRO A 188 4.54 33.42 -18.80
C PRO A 188 5.49 34.15 -17.86
N LYS A 189 4.97 34.52 -16.69
CA LYS A 189 5.80 35.10 -15.61
C LYS A 189 6.98 34.18 -15.29
N ASP A 190 8.15 34.79 -15.10
CA ASP A 190 9.45 34.14 -14.86
C ASP A 190 10.07 33.39 -16.05
N TYR A 191 9.48 33.48 -17.26
CA TYR A 191 10.09 33.07 -18.54
C TYR A 191 10.55 34.28 -19.36
N ALA A 192 11.59 34.09 -20.17
CA ALA A 192 12.10 35.08 -21.11
C ALA A 192 12.05 34.52 -22.54
N CYS A 193 11.83 35.38 -23.53
CA CYS A 193 11.86 35.01 -24.93
C CYS A 193 13.31 35.09 -25.45
N VAL A 194 13.92 33.94 -25.75
CA VAL A 194 15.35 33.81 -26.03
C VAL A 194 15.57 33.07 -27.35
N GLU A 195 16.45 33.60 -28.21
CA GLU A 195 16.97 32.88 -29.38
C GLU A 195 17.79 31.67 -28.91
N THR A 196 17.37 30.47 -29.28
CA THR A 196 17.98 29.21 -28.82
C THR A 196 17.99 28.16 -29.93
N GLU A 197 18.86 27.17 -29.79
CA GLU A 197 18.93 25.99 -30.67
C GLU A 197 18.18 24.82 -30.00
N GLY A 198 17.35 24.12 -30.78
CA GLY A 198 16.69 22.86 -30.43
C GLY A 198 17.40 21.67 -31.08
N ILE A 199 16.70 20.55 -31.27
CA ILE A 199 17.31 19.33 -31.81
C ILE A 199 17.51 19.40 -33.34
N ALA A 200 16.58 19.99 -34.07
CA ALA A 200 16.56 20.04 -35.54
C ALA A 200 16.48 21.47 -36.11
N GLY A 201 16.39 22.52 -35.28
CA GLY A 201 16.32 23.91 -35.73
C GLY A 201 16.63 24.93 -34.65
N SER A 202 16.63 26.22 -35.03
CA SER A 202 16.91 27.35 -34.13
C SER A 202 15.81 28.41 -34.20
N GLY A 203 15.50 29.05 -33.09
CA GLY A 203 14.57 30.19 -33.04
C GLY A 203 14.25 30.65 -31.62
N LYS A 204 13.34 31.62 -31.52
CA LYS A 204 12.92 32.20 -30.24
C LYS A 204 11.95 31.31 -29.48
N GLN A 205 12.32 30.96 -28.25
CA GLN A 205 11.52 30.15 -27.34
C GLN A 205 11.37 30.83 -25.97
N CYS A 206 10.25 30.57 -25.30
CA CYS A 206 10.07 30.90 -23.89
C CYS A 206 10.92 29.98 -23.01
N VAL A 207 12.06 30.50 -22.55
CA VAL A 207 13.03 29.81 -21.68
C VAL A 207 12.82 30.28 -20.23
N LYS A 208 12.80 29.35 -19.27
CA LYS A 208 12.65 29.69 -17.85
C LYS A 208 13.88 30.46 -17.37
N SER A 209 13.68 31.57 -16.66
CA SER A 209 14.77 32.49 -16.30
C SER A 209 15.73 31.93 -15.23
N ALA A 210 15.29 30.95 -14.43
CA ALA A 210 16.10 30.23 -13.46
C ALA A 210 15.49 28.85 -13.12
N GLY A 211 16.36 27.84 -12.96
CA GLY A 211 15.97 26.46 -12.64
C GLY A 211 15.35 25.68 -13.81
N LEU A 212 15.13 24.38 -13.61
CA LEU A 212 14.44 23.51 -14.57
C LEU A 212 12.96 23.89 -14.71
N CYS A 213 12.33 23.53 -15.85
CA CYS A 213 10.89 23.67 -16.03
C CYS A 213 10.12 22.89 -14.94
N PRO A 214 9.09 23.47 -14.32
CA PRO A 214 8.11 22.68 -13.58
C PRO A 214 7.28 21.88 -14.58
N CYS A 215 6.92 20.64 -14.23
CA CYS A 215 5.99 19.87 -15.06
C CYS A 215 4.61 20.55 -15.05
N SER A 216 3.96 20.64 -16.21
CA SER A 216 2.57 21.10 -16.27
C SER A 216 1.65 20.06 -15.63
N PRO A 217 0.53 20.46 -15.00
CA PRO A 217 -0.52 19.53 -14.55
C PRO A 217 -0.90 18.46 -15.57
N LYS A 218 -0.95 18.79 -16.86
CA LYS A 218 -1.14 17.81 -17.94
C LYS A 218 0.02 16.80 -18.04
N ALA A 219 1.27 17.25 -18.02
CA ALA A 219 2.45 16.37 -18.08
C ALA A 219 2.56 15.44 -16.86
N VAL A 220 2.10 15.88 -15.68
CA VAL A 220 2.02 15.03 -14.48
C VAL A 220 0.88 14.02 -14.62
N ALA A 221 -0.32 14.46 -15.01
CA ALA A 221 -1.49 13.59 -15.14
C ALA A 221 -1.34 12.50 -16.22
N THR A 222 -0.53 12.73 -17.27
CA THR A 222 -0.21 11.71 -18.29
C THR A 222 1.10 10.97 -18.01
N GLY A 223 1.74 11.14 -16.84
CA GLY A 223 3.02 10.50 -16.51
C GLY A 223 4.13 10.75 -17.55
N ALA A 224 4.20 11.96 -18.10
CA ALA A 224 4.98 12.25 -19.31
C ALA A 224 6.47 11.92 -19.12
N LYS A 225 7.00 11.11 -20.04
CA LYS A 225 8.38 10.61 -20.04
C LYS A 225 9.27 11.48 -20.94
N GLY A 226 10.33 12.06 -20.37
CA GLY A 226 11.42 12.70 -21.11
C GLY A 226 12.66 11.80 -21.14
N LEU A 227 13.46 11.88 -22.20
CA LEU A 227 14.80 11.27 -22.20
C LEU A 227 15.74 12.09 -21.30
N CYS A 228 16.59 11.35 -20.58
CA CYS A 228 17.66 11.90 -19.76
C CYS A 228 18.96 11.14 -20.00
N THR A 229 20.10 11.75 -19.63
CA THR A 229 21.41 11.06 -19.71
C THR A 229 22.28 11.33 -18.50
N ARG A 230 23.13 10.35 -18.19
CA ARG A 230 24.21 10.43 -17.21
C ARG A 230 25.53 10.06 -17.88
N SER A 231 26.58 10.83 -17.63
CA SER A 231 27.86 10.66 -18.30
C SER A 231 29.04 10.84 -17.34
N ASN A 232 30.12 10.11 -17.58
CA ASN A 232 31.39 10.25 -16.85
C ASN A 232 32.55 9.76 -17.76
N GLU A 233 33.62 9.21 -17.18
CA GLU A 233 34.79 8.71 -17.93
C GLU A 233 34.59 7.32 -18.57
N PHE A 234 33.56 6.57 -18.18
CA PHE A 234 33.26 5.24 -18.71
C PHE A 234 32.32 5.27 -19.92
N GLY A 235 31.32 6.16 -19.93
CA GLY A 235 30.40 6.28 -21.06
C GLY A 235 29.26 7.29 -20.86
N VAL A 236 28.15 7.08 -21.58
CA VAL A 236 26.93 7.89 -21.51
C VAL A 236 25.71 6.97 -21.49
N CYS A 237 25.12 6.78 -20.33
CA CYS A 237 23.88 6.02 -20.19
C CYS A 237 22.68 6.93 -20.49
N GLU A 238 21.79 6.48 -21.37
CA GLU A 238 20.47 7.07 -21.54
C GLU A 238 19.46 6.44 -20.57
N GLY A 239 18.38 7.16 -20.30
CA GLY A 239 17.27 6.70 -19.46
C GLY A 239 16.09 7.66 -19.55
N VAL A 240 15.15 7.53 -18.62
CA VAL A 240 13.90 8.26 -18.57
C VAL A 240 13.82 9.12 -17.29
N GLN A 241 13.14 10.26 -17.42
CA GLN A 241 12.60 11.03 -16.30
C GLN A 241 11.09 11.15 -16.48
N ILE A 242 10.34 10.82 -15.42
CA ILE A 242 8.89 10.97 -15.36
C ILE A 242 8.56 12.36 -14.77
N CYS A 243 7.56 13.03 -15.33
CA CYS A 243 7.06 14.28 -14.76
C CYS A 243 6.25 14.05 -13.46
N THR A 244 6.62 14.76 -12.40
CA THR A 244 5.99 14.73 -11.07
C THR A 244 5.50 16.11 -10.65
N SER A 245 4.76 16.19 -9.55
CA SER A 245 4.30 17.46 -8.93
C SER A 245 5.44 18.41 -8.52
N GLU A 246 6.65 17.89 -8.27
CA GLU A 246 7.82 18.71 -7.92
C GLU A 246 8.69 19.11 -9.15
N GLY A 247 8.45 18.48 -10.30
CA GLY A 247 9.24 18.64 -11.53
C GLY A 247 9.56 17.31 -12.19
N LEU A 248 10.54 17.30 -13.11
CA LEU A 248 11.09 16.05 -13.64
C LEU A 248 11.76 15.27 -12.49
N GLY A 249 11.37 14.01 -12.32
CA GLY A 249 11.96 13.10 -11.33
C GLY A 249 13.44 12.82 -11.58
N GLN A 250 14.07 12.02 -10.72
CA GLN A 250 15.46 11.61 -10.94
C GLN A 250 15.61 10.80 -12.24
N CYS A 251 16.74 10.95 -12.91
CA CYS A 251 17.07 10.21 -14.12
C CYS A 251 17.38 8.75 -13.74
N ASP A 252 16.56 7.81 -14.25
CA ASP A 252 16.69 6.38 -13.95
C ASP A 252 17.89 5.71 -14.64
N ALA A 253 18.53 6.41 -15.59
CA ALA A 253 19.76 5.98 -16.25
C ALA A 253 20.81 5.52 -15.24
N LEU A 254 21.53 4.46 -15.60
CA LEU A 254 22.65 3.96 -14.82
C LEU A 254 23.76 5.02 -14.69
N VAL A 255 24.59 4.90 -13.65
CA VAL A 255 25.88 5.58 -13.65
C VAL A 255 26.83 4.73 -14.49
N PRO A 256 27.40 5.24 -15.60
CA PRO A 256 28.33 4.43 -16.40
C PRO A 256 29.50 3.97 -15.53
N ALA A 257 29.81 2.69 -15.56
CA ALA A 257 30.81 2.04 -14.71
C ALA A 257 31.78 1.19 -15.54
N THR A 258 32.62 0.38 -14.90
CA THR A 258 33.35 -0.69 -15.60
C THR A 258 32.45 -1.93 -15.66
N GLU A 259 32.51 -2.68 -16.77
CA GLU A 259 31.76 -3.93 -16.91
C GLU A 259 31.93 -4.88 -15.74
N SER A 260 30.84 -5.57 -15.44
CA SER A 260 30.70 -6.66 -14.47
C SER A 260 29.84 -7.75 -15.11
N CYS A 261 30.06 -9.02 -14.75
CA CYS A 261 29.25 -10.11 -15.27
C CYS A 261 27.91 -10.18 -14.54
N ASP A 262 26.93 -9.42 -15.03
CA ASP A 262 25.58 -9.32 -14.46
C ASP A 262 24.47 -9.18 -15.51
N GLY A 263 24.82 -9.14 -16.81
CA GLY A 263 23.86 -9.04 -17.91
C GLY A 263 23.39 -7.61 -18.21
N VAL A 264 24.07 -6.60 -17.67
CA VAL A 264 23.79 -5.18 -17.91
C VAL A 264 24.95 -4.52 -18.64
N ASP A 265 24.66 -3.70 -19.67
CA ASP A 265 25.62 -2.80 -20.32
C ASP A 265 26.01 -1.69 -19.34
N ASN A 266 26.99 -1.96 -18.47
CA ASN A 266 27.28 -1.13 -17.31
C ASN A 266 28.03 0.17 -17.69
N ASN A 267 28.75 0.19 -18.80
CA ASN A 267 29.39 1.39 -19.37
C ASN A 267 28.55 2.09 -20.44
N CYS A 268 27.46 1.48 -20.90
CA CYS A 268 26.51 2.00 -21.88
C CYS A 268 27.13 2.25 -23.27
N ASN A 269 27.84 1.25 -23.83
CA ASN A 269 28.41 1.32 -25.20
C ASN A 269 27.65 0.53 -26.28
N GLY A 270 26.61 -0.22 -25.90
CA GLY A 270 25.85 -1.10 -26.80
C GLY A 270 26.37 -2.54 -26.87
N GLN A 271 27.16 -2.97 -25.88
CA GLN A 271 27.59 -4.35 -25.65
C GLN A 271 27.28 -4.72 -24.19
N THR A 272 27.37 -5.99 -23.83
CA THR A 272 26.98 -6.47 -22.49
C THR A 272 28.04 -7.45 -22.02
N ASP A 273 28.47 -7.31 -20.76
CA ASP A 273 29.50 -8.14 -20.13
C ASP A 273 30.86 -8.17 -20.88
N GLU A 274 31.22 -7.16 -21.70
CA GLU A 274 32.42 -7.22 -22.53
C GLU A 274 33.73 -6.82 -21.82
N GLY A 275 34.87 -7.20 -22.42
CA GLY A 275 36.20 -6.88 -21.88
C GLY A 275 36.59 -7.61 -20.58
N LEU A 276 35.67 -8.34 -19.97
CA LEU A 276 35.87 -9.12 -18.76
C LEU A 276 36.99 -10.16 -18.93
N THR A 277 37.95 -10.15 -18.01
CA THR A 277 39.07 -11.11 -17.99
C THR A 277 38.84 -12.16 -16.91
N GLY A 278 38.66 -13.41 -17.36
CA GLY A 278 38.29 -14.53 -16.51
C GLY A 278 39.27 -14.77 -15.37
N GLN A 279 38.73 -14.95 -14.17
CA GLN A 279 39.50 -15.31 -12.99
C GLN A 279 39.77 -16.83 -12.99
N PRO A 280 40.88 -17.31 -12.38
CA PRO A 280 41.11 -18.73 -12.22
C PRO A 280 40.04 -19.36 -11.31
N CYS A 281 39.55 -20.53 -11.70
CA CYS A 281 38.58 -21.33 -10.97
C CYS A 281 38.93 -22.82 -11.07
N GLU A 282 38.36 -23.66 -10.20
CA GLU A 282 38.64 -25.10 -10.12
C GLU A 282 37.32 -25.87 -9.95
N VAL A 283 37.22 -27.04 -10.58
CA VAL A 283 36.08 -27.97 -10.44
C VAL A 283 36.59 -29.29 -9.88
N SER A 284 36.10 -29.66 -8.69
CA SER A 284 36.49 -30.87 -7.94
C SER A 284 35.35 -31.84 -7.77
N ASN A 285 35.65 -33.14 -7.81
CA ASN A 285 34.73 -34.22 -7.44
C ASN A 285 35.51 -35.41 -6.83
N ASP A 286 34.88 -36.60 -6.74
CA ASP A 286 35.52 -37.81 -6.19
C ASP A 286 36.56 -38.46 -7.14
N ALA A 287 36.67 -38.00 -8.39
CA ALA A 287 37.71 -38.44 -9.34
C ALA A 287 38.96 -37.54 -9.23
N GLY A 288 38.81 -36.21 -9.36
CA GLY A 288 39.96 -35.31 -9.35
C GLY A 288 39.63 -33.83 -9.16
N THR A 289 40.47 -32.94 -9.71
CA THR A 289 40.27 -31.47 -9.65
C THR A 289 40.90 -30.77 -10.85
N CYS A 290 40.06 -30.31 -11.77
CA CYS A 290 40.50 -29.63 -12.99
C CYS A 290 40.50 -28.09 -12.80
N PRO A 291 41.58 -27.39 -13.15
CA PRO A 291 41.62 -25.92 -13.19
C PRO A 291 41.05 -25.36 -14.49
N GLY A 292 40.50 -24.16 -14.44
CA GLY A 292 39.97 -23.42 -15.59
C GLY A 292 39.86 -21.92 -15.31
N THR A 293 39.08 -21.21 -16.13
CA THR A 293 38.82 -19.76 -15.95
C THR A 293 37.33 -19.43 -16.04
N THR A 294 36.89 -18.37 -15.37
CA THR A 294 35.49 -17.91 -15.43
C THR A 294 35.20 -17.20 -16.75
N THR A 295 34.27 -17.69 -17.56
CA THR A 295 33.64 -16.92 -18.65
C THR A 295 32.33 -16.31 -18.15
N CYS A 296 31.90 -15.20 -18.76
CA CYS A 296 30.55 -14.70 -18.54
C CYS A 296 29.62 -15.34 -19.57
N GLU A 297 28.58 -16.04 -19.12
CA GLU A 297 27.51 -16.57 -19.97
C GLU A 297 26.16 -16.17 -19.37
N ALA A 298 25.35 -15.44 -20.13
CA ALA A 298 24.03 -14.95 -19.72
C ALA A 298 24.00 -14.25 -18.34
N GLY A 299 24.94 -13.31 -18.09
CA GLY A 299 25.06 -12.59 -16.82
C GLY A 299 25.52 -13.43 -15.63
N GLN A 300 26.10 -14.61 -15.85
CA GLN A 300 26.67 -15.46 -14.79
C GLN A 300 28.12 -15.88 -15.09
N SER A 301 28.95 -15.88 -14.04
CA SER A 301 30.37 -16.23 -14.13
C SER A 301 30.58 -17.75 -14.07
N VAL A 302 30.39 -18.41 -15.21
CA VAL A 302 30.53 -19.87 -15.39
C VAL A 302 32.02 -20.25 -15.41
N CYS A 303 32.41 -21.29 -14.66
CA CYS A 303 33.77 -21.83 -14.73
C CYS A 303 33.94 -22.76 -15.94
N THR A 304 34.93 -22.50 -16.80
CA THR A 304 35.23 -23.32 -18.00
C THR A 304 36.05 -24.59 -17.73
N ALA A 305 36.33 -24.90 -16.46
CA ALA A 305 37.03 -26.14 -16.11
C ALA A 305 36.18 -27.37 -16.49
N THR A 306 36.81 -28.34 -17.14
CA THR A 306 36.21 -29.65 -17.40
C THR A 306 35.83 -30.32 -16.07
N THR A 307 34.71 -31.03 -16.02
CA THR A 307 34.41 -31.90 -14.87
C THR A 307 35.36 -33.11 -14.90
N PRO A 308 36.12 -33.41 -13.83
CA PRO A 308 36.99 -34.58 -13.80
C PRO A 308 36.19 -35.88 -13.98
N GLU A 309 36.71 -36.82 -14.77
CA GLU A 309 36.17 -38.17 -14.91
C GLU A 309 37.25 -39.21 -14.60
N VAL A 310 36.86 -40.45 -14.29
CA VAL A 310 37.83 -41.56 -14.14
C VAL A 310 38.45 -41.86 -15.50
N GLU A 311 39.75 -42.16 -15.52
CA GLU A 311 40.54 -42.31 -16.73
C GLU A 311 39.97 -43.24 -17.80
N LYS A 312 40.20 -42.84 -19.05
CA LYS A 312 39.85 -43.58 -20.26
C LYS A 312 41.10 -43.69 -21.12
N CYS A 313 41.26 -44.83 -21.78
CA CYS A 313 42.46 -45.09 -22.59
C CYS A 313 42.32 -44.46 -23.98
N ASP A 314 42.28 -43.11 -24.02
CA ASP A 314 42.12 -42.29 -25.22
C ASP A 314 43.18 -41.19 -25.40
N GLY A 315 44.18 -41.11 -24.52
CA GLY A 315 45.31 -40.18 -24.63
C GLY A 315 45.04 -38.78 -24.09
N LEU A 316 44.08 -38.65 -23.18
CA LEU A 316 43.78 -37.43 -22.43
C LEU A 316 44.06 -37.61 -20.94
N ASP A 317 44.22 -36.47 -20.25
CA ASP A 317 44.24 -36.34 -18.80
C ASP A 317 42.78 -36.02 -18.41
N ASN A 318 42.02 -37.05 -17.99
CA ASN A 318 40.58 -37.00 -17.73
C ASN A 318 40.27 -36.64 -16.26
N ASP A 319 41.11 -37.03 -15.30
CA ASP A 319 40.92 -36.72 -13.88
C ASP A 319 41.68 -35.44 -13.41
N CYS A 320 42.63 -34.95 -14.22
CA CYS A 320 43.44 -33.76 -13.99
C CYS A 320 44.55 -33.88 -12.91
N ASP A 321 45.01 -35.09 -12.56
CA ASP A 321 46.21 -35.35 -11.73
C ASP A 321 47.52 -34.87 -12.39
N GLY A 322 47.56 -34.78 -13.72
CA GLY A 322 48.74 -34.41 -14.51
C GLY A 322 49.51 -35.59 -15.10
N GLN A 323 48.94 -36.80 -15.05
CA GLN A 323 49.35 -37.98 -15.81
C GLN A 323 48.43 -38.15 -17.04
N THR A 324 48.33 -39.35 -17.62
CA THR A 324 47.62 -39.62 -18.89
C THR A 324 47.56 -41.15 -19.09
N ASP A 325 46.37 -41.70 -19.32
CA ASP A 325 46.14 -43.15 -19.53
C ASP A 325 46.65 -44.07 -18.38
N GLU A 326 46.84 -43.61 -17.13
CA GLU A 326 47.26 -44.52 -16.05
C GLU A 326 46.15 -45.49 -15.61
N GLY A 327 46.56 -46.72 -15.25
CA GLY A 327 45.64 -47.87 -15.07
C GLY A 327 45.31 -48.63 -16.37
N CYS A 328 45.68 -48.15 -17.56
CA CYS A 328 45.33 -48.79 -18.83
C CYS A 328 46.17 -50.05 -19.19
N ASP A 329 47.42 -50.13 -18.72
CA ASP A 329 48.37 -51.27 -18.91
C ASP A 329 49.18 -51.49 -17.62
N ASP A 330 48.51 -52.02 -16.59
CA ASP A 330 49.01 -52.15 -15.22
C ASP A 330 50.12 -53.22 -15.03
N ASP A 331 50.29 -54.14 -15.98
CA ASP A 331 51.37 -55.15 -15.96
C ASP A 331 52.42 -55.01 -17.07
N GLY A 332 52.20 -54.12 -18.04
CA GLY A 332 53.19 -53.68 -19.04
C GLY A 332 53.38 -54.67 -20.18
N ASP A 333 52.36 -55.46 -20.52
CA ASP A 333 52.44 -56.49 -21.58
C ASP A 333 52.09 -55.97 -22.99
N GLY A 334 51.50 -54.76 -23.07
CA GLY A 334 51.16 -54.08 -24.32
C GLY A 334 49.75 -54.37 -24.85
N PHE A 335 48.91 -55.06 -24.08
CA PHE A 335 47.46 -55.17 -24.25
C PHE A 335 46.72 -54.43 -23.13
N CYS A 336 45.57 -53.83 -23.41
CA CYS A 336 44.78 -53.14 -22.38
C CYS A 336 44.17 -54.13 -21.36
N ALA A 337 44.02 -53.69 -20.10
CA ALA A 337 43.36 -54.46 -19.04
C ALA A 337 41.91 -54.88 -19.41
N GLU A 338 41.42 -55.98 -18.81
CA GLU A 338 40.12 -56.61 -19.19
C GLU A 338 38.89 -55.76 -18.80
N ASP A 339 39.08 -54.76 -17.93
CA ASP A 339 38.10 -53.78 -17.46
C ASP A 339 38.34 -52.34 -17.96
N ALA A 340 39.40 -52.09 -18.75
CA ALA A 340 39.72 -50.77 -19.29
C ALA A 340 38.78 -50.33 -20.43
N VAL A 341 38.35 -49.06 -20.42
CA VAL A 341 37.54 -48.46 -21.49
C VAL A 341 38.46 -47.88 -22.57
N VAL A 342 38.58 -48.60 -23.69
CA VAL A 342 39.48 -48.25 -24.80
C VAL A 342 38.71 -47.53 -25.91
N THR A 343 38.92 -46.22 -26.02
CA THR A 343 38.27 -45.34 -27.02
C THR A 343 39.23 -44.74 -28.04
N GLY A 344 40.45 -45.29 -28.13
CA GLY A 344 41.45 -44.97 -29.15
C GLY A 344 42.53 -46.05 -29.28
N LEU A 345 43.64 -45.70 -29.93
CA LEU A 345 44.90 -46.44 -29.82
C LEU A 345 45.88 -45.57 -29.01
N PRO A 346 45.90 -45.71 -27.67
CA PRO A 346 46.82 -44.98 -26.81
C PRO A 346 48.28 -45.40 -27.07
N ALA A 347 49.24 -44.60 -26.60
CA ALA A 347 50.65 -44.79 -26.95
C ALA A 347 51.32 -46.05 -26.36
N GLN A 348 50.70 -46.68 -25.35
CA GLN A 348 51.23 -47.86 -24.66
C GLN A 348 50.79 -49.19 -25.29
N CYS A 349 49.51 -49.31 -25.65
CA CYS A 349 48.89 -50.58 -26.07
C CYS A 349 48.96 -50.77 -27.59
N THR A 350 49.56 -51.88 -28.05
CA THR A 350 50.03 -51.97 -29.45
C THR A 350 49.32 -53.00 -30.34
N GLN A 351 48.42 -53.84 -29.81
CA GLN A 351 47.69 -54.84 -30.61
C GLN A 351 46.24 -55.04 -30.15
N ASP A 352 45.33 -55.10 -31.13
CA ASP A 352 43.88 -55.28 -30.93
C ASP A 352 43.41 -56.71 -31.34
N LYS A 353 42.36 -57.21 -30.68
CA LYS A 353 41.92 -58.62 -30.71
C LYS A 353 41.00 -58.97 -31.89
N ALA A 354 41.49 -58.98 -33.14
CA ALA A 354 40.85 -59.78 -34.21
C ALA A 354 41.70 -60.05 -35.46
N THR A 355 41.62 -61.28 -36.00
CA THR A 355 41.49 -61.54 -37.47
C THR A 355 41.14 -63.01 -37.76
N CYS A 356 40.06 -63.26 -38.50
CA CYS A 356 39.74 -64.59 -39.06
C CYS A 356 38.62 -64.55 -40.11
N ASN A 357 38.91 -64.66 -41.43
CA ASN A 357 38.01 -65.29 -42.43
C ASN A 357 38.65 -65.47 -43.84
N GLN A 358 37.86 -66.07 -44.77
CA GLN A 358 38.02 -66.19 -46.23
C GLN A 358 39.01 -67.28 -46.73
N LEU A 359 38.78 -68.05 -47.82
CA LEU A 359 37.63 -68.19 -48.73
C LEU A 359 37.71 -69.50 -49.56
N SER A 360 36.60 -70.23 -49.81
CA SER A 360 36.43 -71.11 -51.00
C SER A 360 35.04 -71.77 -51.10
N GLY A 361 34.44 -71.85 -52.30
CA GLY A 361 33.43 -72.90 -52.61
C GLY A 361 32.33 -72.59 -53.64
N LEU A 362 32.50 -73.02 -54.90
CA LEU A 362 31.41 -73.35 -55.85
C LEU A 362 31.88 -74.54 -56.75
N PRO A 363 30.98 -75.44 -57.20
CA PRO A 363 31.36 -76.73 -57.79
C PRO A 363 31.57 -76.73 -59.31
N ALA A 364 32.27 -77.74 -59.83
CA ALA A 364 32.57 -77.88 -61.26
C ALA A 364 32.13 -79.25 -61.82
N TRP A 365 31.27 -79.25 -62.85
CA TRP A 365 31.05 -80.40 -63.74
C TRP A 365 30.50 -80.00 -65.13
N CYS A 366 31.37 -79.88 -66.15
CA CYS A 366 30.98 -80.04 -67.56
C CYS A 366 32.20 -80.23 -68.49
N PRO A 367 32.40 -81.43 -69.06
CA PRO A 367 33.23 -81.58 -70.27
C PRO A 367 32.73 -82.62 -71.31
N LYS A 368 32.22 -82.12 -72.45
CA LYS A 368 32.31 -82.61 -73.87
C LYS A 368 32.26 -84.12 -74.27
N GLY A 369 31.37 -84.42 -75.25
CA GLY A 369 31.51 -85.46 -76.31
C GLY A 369 31.04 -86.89 -75.94
N ILE A 370 30.74 -87.84 -76.85
CA ILE A 370 30.71 -88.01 -78.33
C ILE A 370 29.66 -89.13 -78.62
N GLY A 371 28.94 -89.33 -79.75
CA GLY A 371 28.82 -88.78 -81.11
C GLY A 371 27.47 -89.25 -81.71
N ASP A 372 27.23 -89.66 -82.96
CA ASP A 372 27.98 -89.66 -84.24
C ASP A 372 26.97 -89.92 -85.40
N CYS A 373 27.24 -89.49 -86.65
CA CYS A 373 26.42 -89.85 -87.82
C CYS A 373 27.13 -89.61 -89.19
N LEU A 374 27.28 -90.70 -89.97
CA LEU A 374 27.51 -90.84 -91.44
C LEU A 374 28.91 -91.19 -91.97
N ASP A 375 28.94 -92.25 -92.80
CA ASP A 375 29.73 -92.32 -94.05
C ASP A 375 29.01 -93.18 -95.11
N SER A 376 29.26 -92.92 -96.40
CA SER A 376 28.84 -93.67 -97.61
C SER A 376 27.33 -93.98 -97.79
N GLY A 377 26.56 -93.38 -98.71
CA GLY A 377 26.87 -92.89 -100.05
C GLY A 377 26.01 -93.63 -101.12
N ALA A 378 25.32 -92.87 -101.98
CA ALA A 378 24.54 -93.29 -103.15
C ALA A 378 23.24 -94.12 -102.91
N GLY A 379 22.15 -93.75 -103.60
CA GLY A 379 20.81 -94.29 -103.36
C GLY A 379 20.34 -95.32 -104.40
N ALA A 380 19.69 -96.39 -103.91
CA ALA A 380 18.81 -97.28 -104.68
C ALA A 380 17.95 -98.17 -103.74
N SER A 381 16.89 -97.61 -103.14
CA SER A 381 15.82 -98.36 -102.45
C SER A 381 14.63 -97.42 -102.20
N ALA A 382 13.68 -97.37 -103.14
CA ALA A 382 12.49 -96.51 -103.06
C ALA A 382 11.18 -97.22 -103.41
N VAL A 383 11.22 -98.55 -103.58
CA VAL A 383 10.05 -99.44 -103.63
C VAL A 383 10.45 -100.70 -102.88
N ASN A 384 9.85 -100.96 -101.71
CA ASN A 384 10.12 -102.17 -100.92
C ASN A 384 9.02 -102.40 -99.86
N PRO A 385 8.81 -103.64 -99.33
CA PRO A 385 7.76 -103.98 -98.36
C PRO A 385 7.86 -103.36 -96.94
N MET A 386 8.63 -102.27 -96.80
CA MET A 386 8.79 -101.43 -95.61
C MET A 386 9.04 -99.95 -96.01
N ALA A 387 8.57 -99.54 -97.20
CA ALA A 387 8.50 -98.14 -97.59
C ALA A 387 7.32 -97.45 -96.90
N GLN A 388 7.14 -96.15 -97.14
CA GLN A 388 5.98 -95.38 -96.70
C GLN A 388 5.35 -94.68 -97.91
N GLU A 389 4.03 -94.61 -97.95
CA GLU A 389 3.27 -93.98 -99.03
C GLU A 389 3.57 -92.48 -99.16
N THR A 390 3.78 -92.00 -100.40
CA THR A 390 4.02 -90.58 -100.69
C THR A 390 2.77 -89.93 -101.30
N CYS A 391 2.10 -89.03 -100.56
CA CYS A 391 0.82 -88.42 -100.99
C CYS A 391 0.88 -87.84 -102.42
N GLY A 392 0.13 -88.43 -103.36
CA GLY A 392 -0.13 -87.87 -104.68
C GLY A 392 0.88 -88.23 -105.78
N ASN A 393 1.64 -89.31 -105.63
CA ASN A 393 2.59 -89.77 -106.64
C ASN A 393 2.00 -90.80 -107.64
N GLN A 394 0.84 -91.39 -107.34
CA GLN A 394 0.20 -92.46 -108.13
C GLN A 394 1.07 -93.72 -108.32
N LEU A 395 1.87 -94.04 -107.31
CA LEU A 395 2.60 -95.30 -107.19
C LEU A 395 2.06 -96.10 -106.00
N ASP A 396 2.45 -97.37 -105.98
CA ASP A 396 2.25 -98.34 -104.90
C ASP A 396 3.66 -98.52 -104.29
N ASP A 397 4.02 -97.66 -103.33
CA ASP A 397 5.43 -97.49 -102.90
C ASP A 397 5.90 -98.65 -102.00
N ASP A 398 4.98 -99.29 -101.26
CA ASP A 398 5.27 -100.41 -100.35
C ASP A 398 4.88 -101.80 -100.91
N CYS A 399 4.11 -101.86 -102.00
CA CYS A 399 3.60 -103.07 -102.65
C CYS A 399 2.48 -103.83 -101.88
N ASP A 400 1.63 -103.15 -101.10
CA ASP A 400 0.42 -103.75 -100.52
C ASP A 400 -0.70 -104.00 -101.56
N GLY A 401 -0.71 -103.24 -102.66
CA GLY A 401 -1.71 -103.33 -103.74
C GLY A 401 -2.74 -102.18 -103.78
N GLN A 402 -2.58 -101.16 -102.96
CA GLN A 402 -3.27 -99.87 -103.01
C GLN A 402 -2.35 -98.79 -103.62
N THR A 403 -2.89 -97.60 -103.88
CA THR A 403 -2.13 -96.44 -104.40
C THR A 403 -2.66 -95.15 -103.77
N ASP A 404 -1.78 -94.31 -103.23
CA ASP A 404 -2.10 -93.07 -102.52
C ASP A 404 -3.03 -93.29 -101.28
N SER A 405 -2.83 -94.38 -100.51
CA SER A 405 -3.76 -94.83 -99.45
C SER A 405 -3.21 -94.69 -98.02
N ALA A 406 -3.58 -93.61 -97.33
CA ALA A 406 -3.17 -93.31 -95.94
C ALA A 406 -3.91 -94.15 -94.85
N ALA A 407 -4.26 -95.41 -95.14
CA ALA A 407 -5.16 -96.22 -94.31
C ALA A 407 -4.44 -97.12 -93.27
N ASP A 408 -3.30 -97.70 -93.63
CA ASP A 408 -2.57 -98.66 -92.81
C ASP A 408 -1.15 -98.18 -92.38
N ASP A 409 -0.66 -97.06 -92.95
CA ASP A 409 0.68 -96.51 -92.67
C ASP A 409 0.66 -95.29 -91.74
N ALA A 410 1.61 -95.22 -90.81
CA ALA A 410 1.53 -94.38 -89.61
C ALA A 410 1.80 -92.88 -89.85
N LYS A 411 2.45 -92.51 -90.96
CA LYS A 411 2.66 -91.10 -91.36
C LYS A 411 3.11 -90.97 -92.83
N PRO A 412 2.20 -90.68 -93.78
CA PRO A 412 2.54 -90.51 -95.19
C PRO A 412 3.54 -89.38 -95.45
N ILE A 413 4.35 -89.51 -96.50
CA ILE A 413 5.29 -88.44 -96.90
C ILE A 413 4.51 -87.37 -97.68
N GLY A 414 4.52 -86.13 -97.18
CA GLY A 414 3.87 -84.98 -97.82
C GLY A 414 2.47 -84.63 -97.29
N CYS A 415 2.00 -85.24 -96.20
CA CYS A 415 0.72 -84.91 -95.58
C CYS A 415 0.70 -83.54 -94.89
N THR A 416 -0.49 -82.93 -94.82
CA THR A 416 -0.78 -81.69 -94.08
C THR A 416 -1.28 -82.05 -92.67
N LEU A 417 -0.85 -81.31 -91.65
CA LEU A 417 -1.46 -81.43 -90.32
C LEU A 417 -2.84 -80.78 -90.33
N HIS A 418 -3.86 -81.60 -90.03
CA HIS A 418 -5.20 -81.16 -89.72
C HIS A 418 -5.49 -81.40 -88.24
N TYR A 419 -6.24 -80.49 -87.64
CA TYR A 419 -6.54 -80.48 -86.20
C TYR A 419 -8.01 -80.79 -85.96
N VAL A 420 -8.33 -81.34 -84.79
CA VAL A 420 -9.72 -81.47 -84.34
C VAL A 420 -10.28 -80.08 -84.07
N ASP A 421 -11.54 -79.90 -84.41
CA ASP A 421 -12.36 -78.71 -84.18
C ASP A 421 -13.67 -79.25 -83.57
N VAL A 422 -13.79 -79.22 -82.24
CA VAL A 422 -14.91 -79.86 -81.53
C VAL A 422 -16.14 -78.94 -81.51
N ASP A 423 -15.98 -77.64 -81.29
CA ASP A 423 -17.10 -76.70 -81.19
C ASP A 423 -17.56 -76.03 -82.51
N LYS A 424 -16.69 -75.96 -83.54
CA LYS A 424 -16.90 -75.37 -84.88
C LYS A 424 -16.82 -73.86 -84.94
N ASP A 425 -15.78 -73.26 -84.35
CA ASP A 425 -15.44 -71.85 -84.57
C ASP A 425 -14.55 -71.59 -85.80
N GLY A 426 -13.64 -72.51 -86.13
CA GLY A 426 -12.72 -72.45 -87.28
C GLY A 426 -11.23 -72.58 -86.92
N PHE A 427 -10.90 -72.52 -85.62
CA PHE A 427 -9.62 -72.96 -85.07
C PHE A 427 -9.73 -74.42 -84.61
N GLY A 428 -8.71 -74.94 -83.93
CA GLY A 428 -8.70 -76.33 -83.48
C GLY A 428 -7.58 -76.63 -82.49
N GLY A 429 -7.82 -77.61 -81.62
CA GLY A 429 -6.95 -77.92 -80.50
C GLY A 429 -5.68 -78.71 -80.88
N LEU A 430 -4.86 -79.03 -79.87
CA LEU A 430 -3.59 -79.76 -80.03
C LEU A 430 -3.71 -81.18 -80.61
N SER A 431 -4.94 -81.73 -80.72
CA SER A 431 -5.20 -83.04 -81.30
C SER A 431 -5.09 -82.97 -82.83
N SER A 432 -4.08 -83.61 -83.41
CA SER A 432 -3.81 -83.54 -84.86
C SER A 432 -3.61 -84.89 -85.53
N ALA A 433 -3.92 -84.93 -86.82
CA ALA A 433 -3.58 -86.02 -87.73
C ALA A 433 -2.93 -85.45 -88.99
N CYS A 434 -1.89 -86.12 -89.49
CA CYS A 434 -1.23 -85.75 -90.74
C CYS A 434 -1.93 -86.50 -91.89
N LEU A 435 -2.69 -85.77 -92.70
CA LEU A 435 -3.57 -86.32 -93.74
C LEU A 435 -3.27 -85.69 -95.11
N CYS A 436 -3.48 -86.42 -96.21
CA CYS A 436 -3.41 -85.82 -97.54
C CYS A 436 -4.63 -84.92 -97.87
N ALA A 437 -5.69 -84.92 -97.03
CA ALA A 437 -6.90 -84.09 -97.15
C ALA A 437 -7.66 -84.00 -95.79
N PRO A 438 -8.47 -82.96 -95.54
CA PRO A 438 -9.26 -82.84 -94.31
C PRO A 438 -10.28 -83.99 -94.17
N SER A 439 -10.46 -84.48 -92.94
CA SER A 439 -11.34 -85.61 -92.64
C SER A 439 -12.43 -85.26 -91.64
N LYS A 440 -13.42 -86.15 -91.47
CA LYS A 440 -14.55 -85.93 -90.55
C LYS A 440 -14.15 -85.77 -89.08
N GLY A 441 -12.94 -86.17 -88.68
CA GLY A 441 -12.39 -85.95 -87.34
C GLY A 441 -11.41 -84.78 -87.24
N PHE A 442 -10.89 -84.28 -88.37
CA PHE A 442 -9.84 -83.26 -88.42
C PHE A 442 -10.12 -82.31 -89.60
N PRO A 443 -10.96 -81.26 -89.43
CA PRO A 443 -11.41 -80.43 -90.54
C PRO A 443 -10.57 -79.16 -90.76
N VAL A 444 -9.93 -78.60 -89.74
CA VAL A 444 -9.18 -77.32 -89.80
C VAL A 444 -7.67 -77.54 -89.98
N THR A 445 -6.92 -76.48 -90.26
CA THR A 445 -5.45 -76.47 -90.39
C THR A 445 -4.75 -75.47 -89.48
N ASP A 446 -5.51 -74.65 -88.75
CA ASP A 446 -4.98 -73.79 -87.69
C ASP A 446 -5.09 -74.53 -86.35
N ASN A 447 -4.13 -74.30 -85.45
CA ASN A 447 -3.97 -75.06 -84.21
C ASN A 447 -3.85 -74.18 -82.96
N THR A 448 -4.24 -72.91 -83.12
CA THR A 448 -4.03 -71.82 -82.17
C THR A 448 -5.18 -71.67 -81.17
N ASP A 449 -6.10 -72.63 -81.15
CA ASP A 449 -7.14 -72.75 -80.14
C ASP A 449 -6.55 -73.29 -78.81
N CYS A 450 -6.95 -72.68 -77.71
CA CYS A 450 -6.54 -73.02 -76.35
C CYS A 450 -7.64 -73.69 -75.51
N ASP A 451 -8.91 -73.72 -75.96
CA ASP A 451 -10.03 -74.44 -75.34
C ASP A 451 -11.07 -74.89 -76.40
N ASP A 452 -10.66 -75.77 -77.33
CA ASP A 452 -11.36 -76.45 -78.46
C ASP A 452 -12.81 -76.94 -78.20
N GLY A 453 -13.30 -76.87 -76.95
CA GLY A 453 -14.69 -77.12 -76.57
C GLY A 453 -15.55 -75.88 -76.26
N ASP A 454 -15.01 -74.65 -76.34
CA ASP A 454 -15.66 -73.41 -75.90
C ASP A 454 -15.36 -72.20 -76.82
N LYS A 455 -16.02 -72.21 -77.99
CA LYS A 455 -16.18 -71.20 -79.08
C LYS A 455 -16.07 -69.69 -78.75
N LEU A 456 -16.05 -69.29 -77.49
CA LEU A 456 -15.73 -67.93 -77.08
C LEU A 456 -14.22 -67.71 -76.86
N ILE A 457 -13.40 -68.77 -76.95
CA ILE A 457 -11.97 -68.76 -76.65
C ILE A 457 -11.20 -69.20 -77.88
N ASN A 458 -10.57 -68.24 -78.57
CA ASN A 458 -9.79 -68.44 -79.78
C ASN A 458 -9.01 -67.16 -80.13
N PRO A 459 -8.02 -67.20 -81.05
CA PRO A 459 -7.21 -66.04 -81.45
C PRO A 459 -7.93 -64.83 -82.05
N GLN A 460 -9.27 -64.84 -82.16
CA GLN A 460 -10.09 -63.71 -82.61
C GLN A 460 -11.17 -63.31 -81.58
N ALA A 461 -11.15 -63.91 -80.39
CA ALA A 461 -11.96 -63.48 -79.26
C ALA A 461 -11.50 -62.11 -78.72
N THR A 462 -12.25 -61.59 -77.75
CA THR A 462 -11.91 -60.36 -77.01
C THR A 462 -11.89 -60.69 -75.54
N GLU A 463 -10.74 -60.47 -74.88
CA GLU A 463 -10.50 -60.80 -73.47
C GLU A 463 -11.57 -60.21 -72.54
N ILE A 464 -12.08 -61.02 -71.61
CA ILE A 464 -13.11 -60.63 -70.64
C ILE A 464 -12.56 -60.70 -69.21
N CYS A 465 -12.46 -59.54 -68.55
CA CYS A 465 -11.87 -59.48 -67.23
C CYS A 465 -12.62 -60.33 -66.18
N GLY A 466 -11.86 -61.16 -65.45
CA GLY A 466 -12.32 -61.87 -64.26
C GLY A 466 -12.85 -63.29 -64.47
N ASN A 467 -12.92 -63.80 -65.71
CA ASN A 467 -13.26 -65.20 -65.99
C ASN A 467 -12.12 -66.19 -65.65
N LYS A 468 -10.86 -65.73 -65.66
CA LYS A 468 -9.63 -66.51 -65.54
C LYS A 468 -9.43 -67.52 -66.68
N LYS A 469 -9.70 -67.07 -67.91
CA LYS A 469 -9.30 -67.71 -69.16
C LYS A 469 -8.51 -66.71 -69.99
N ASP A 470 -7.57 -67.22 -70.79
CA ASP A 470 -6.88 -66.50 -71.86
C ASP A 470 -7.79 -66.58 -73.09
N ASP A 471 -8.82 -65.73 -73.17
CA ASP A 471 -9.89 -65.89 -74.18
C ASP A 471 -9.33 -65.75 -75.59
N ASN A 472 -8.35 -64.87 -75.79
CA ASN A 472 -7.74 -64.66 -77.11
C ASN A 472 -6.50 -65.55 -77.41
N CYS A 473 -6.24 -66.56 -76.57
CA CYS A 473 -5.18 -67.56 -76.72
C CYS A 473 -3.76 -66.99 -76.97
N ASN A 474 -3.44 -65.81 -76.43
CA ASN A 474 -2.12 -65.18 -76.61
C ASN A 474 -1.16 -65.37 -75.41
N ASN A 475 -1.61 -66.04 -74.35
CA ASN A 475 -0.98 -66.26 -73.05
C ASN A 475 -0.98 -65.01 -72.14
N SER A 476 -2.07 -64.23 -72.09
CA SER A 476 -2.16 -63.02 -71.26
C SER A 476 -3.55 -62.71 -70.66
N GLU A 477 -3.89 -63.39 -69.55
CA GLU A 477 -5.10 -63.20 -68.68
C GLU A 477 -5.35 -61.76 -68.13
N ASN A 478 -4.63 -60.74 -68.60
CA ASN A 478 -4.72 -59.35 -68.12
C ASN A 478 -4.23 -58.38 -69.21
N GLU A 479 -4.99 -58.20 -70.28
CA GLU A 479 -4.70 -57.24 -71.34
C GLU A 479 -4.99 -55.77 -70.94
N VAL A 480 -4.51 -54.84 -71.77
CA VAL A 480 -4.96 -53.44 -71.74
C VAL A 480 -6.25 -53.30 -72.55
N ASP A 481 -7.19 -52.49 -72.07
CA ASP A 481 -8.48 -52.19 -72.71
C ASP A 481 -9.38 -53.44 -72.97
N ALA A 482 -9.16 -54.50 -72.20
CA ALA A 482 -9.98 -55.71 -72.17
C ALA A 482 -11.45 -55.41 -71.79
N LYS A 483 -12.38 -56.30 -72.14
CA LYS A 483 -13.80 -56.06 -71.88
C LYS A 483 -14.11 -56.16 -70.37
N ASP A 484 -14.87 -55.18 -69.90
CA ASP A 484 -15.24 -55.01 -68.48
C ASP A 484 -14.02 -54.80 -67.55
N CYS A 485 -12.94 -54.20 -68.07
CA CYS A 485 -11.77 -53.76 -67.32
C CYS A 485 -12.07 -52.67 -66.28
N LEU A 486 -11.21 -52.58 -65.27
CA LEU A 486 -11.22 -51.53 -64.25
C LEU A 486 -10.13 -50.51 -64.57
N GLU A 487 -10.41 -49.24 -64.30
CA GLU A 487 -9.42 -48.17 -64.44
C GLU A 487 -8.48 -48.20 -63.22
N PHE A 488 -7.18 -48.45 -63.47
CA PHE A 488 -6.13 -48.36 -62.47
C PHE A 488 -5.22 -47.18 -62.78
N TYR A 489 -4.73 -46.51 -61.74
CA TYR A 489 -3.88 -45.33 -61.85
C TYR A 489 -2.42 -45.69 -61.56
N GLU A 490 -1.50 -44.94 -62.17
CA GLU A 490 -0.06 -45.08 -61.89
C GLU A 490 0.23 -44.66 -60.44
N ASP A 491 0.82 -45.61 -59.71
CA ASP A 491 1.08 -45.68 -58.28
C ASP A 491 2.48 -46.32 -58.11
N LEU A 492 3.48 -45.48 -57.83
CA LEU A 492 4.89 -45.86 -57.78
C LEU A 492 5.39 -46.15 -56.35
N ASP A 493 4.78 -45.56 -55.32
CA ASP A 493 5.16 -45.78 -53.91
C ASP A 493 4.30 -46.82 -53.14
N GLY A 494 3.13 -47.18 -53.69
CA GLY A 494 2.22 -48.20 -53.16
C GLY A 494 1.22 -47.72 -52.11
N ASP A 495 0.96 -46.42 -51.98
CA ASP A 495 -0.08 -45.80 -51.11
C ASP A 495 -1.50 -46.31 -51.42
N GLY A 496 -1.90 -46.31 -52.69
CA GLY A 496 -3.23 -46.74 -53.15
C GLY A 496 -4.10 -45.61 -53.76
N ALA A 497 -3.70 -44.36 -53.60
CA ALA A 497 -3.93 -43.31 -54.56
C ALA A 497 -2.91 -43.42 -55.72
N GLY A 498 -3.19 -42.72 -56.81
CA GLY A 498 -2.28 -42.61 -57.94
C GLY A 498 -2.54 -41.34 -58.77
N THR A 499 -1.66 -41.10 -59.72
CA THR A 499 -1.68 -39.90 -60.55
C THR A 499 -2.88 -39.86 -61.52
N SER A 500 -3.05 -38.73 -62.21
CA SER A 500 -4.02 -38.59 -63.32
C SER A 500 -3.76 -39.50 -64.54
N LYS A 501 -2.72 -40.35 -64.53
CA LYS A 501 -2.36 -41.28 -65.60
C LYS A 501 -2.97 -42.66 -65.30
N SER A 502 -3.92 -43.10 -66.14
CA SER A 502 -4.60 -44.39 -65.98
C SER A 502 -4.33 -45.40 -67.09
N GLN A 503 -4.63 -46.67 -66.81
CA GLN A 503 -4.81 -47.75 -67.77
C GLN A 503 -6.01 -48.62 -67.37
N CYS A 504 -6.79 -49.08 -68.35
CA CYS A 504 -7.86 -50.03 -68.10
C CYS A 504 -7.31 -51.47 -68.16
N LEU A 505 -7.39 -52.19 -67.03
CA LEU A 505 -6.79 -53.51 -66.83
C LEU A 505 -7.76 -54.46 -66.11
N CYS A 506 -7.52 -55.77 -66.19
CA CYS A 506 -8.29 -56.75 -65.42
C CYS A 506 -7.78 -56.90 -63.97
N ALA A 507 -6.51 -56.54 -63.71
CA ALA A 507 -5.89 -56.52 -62.39
C ALA A 507 -4.64 -55.59 -62.37
N PRO A 508 -4.19 -55.12 -61.19
CA PRO A 508 -2.96 -54.32 -61.04
C PRO A 508 -1.76 -54.87 -61.82
N LYS A 509 -1.10 -54.02 -62.62
CA LYS A 509 -0.02 -54.43 -63.54
C LYS A 509 1.07 -53.36 -63.61
N ALA A 510 2.32 -53.78 -63.42
CA ALA A 510 3.50 -52.90 -63.36
C ALA A 510 3.30 -51.74 -62.36
N SER A 511 3.31 -50.48 -62.83
CA SER A 511 3.08 -49.27 -62.04
C SER A 511 1.60 -48.92 -61.86
N PHE A 512 0.68 -49.52 -62.61
CA PHE A 512 -0.75 -49.24 -62.47
C PHE A 512 -1.34 -50.14 -61.38
N LYS A 513 -1.59 -49.58 -60.19
CA LYS A 513 -2.00 -50.33 -58.99
C LYS A 513 -3.17 -49.71 -58.24
N ALA A 514 -3.21 -48.38 -58.15
CA ALA A 514 -4.21 -47.64 -57.40
C ALA A 514 -5.59 -47.72 -58.05
N SER A 515 -6.63 -47.76 -57.23
CA SER A 515 -8.03 -47.73 -57.65
C SER A 515 -8.65 -46.32 -57.64
N SER A 516 -7.86 -45.31 -57.30
CA SER A 516 -8.30 -43.93 -57.06
C SER A 516 -7.25 -42.94 -57.57
N ALA A 517 -7.66 -42.03 -58.45
CA ALA A 517 -6.85 -40.88 -58.84
C ALA A 517 -6.87 -39.80 -57.75
N GLY A 518 -5.84 -38.95 -57.77
CA GLY A 518 -5.80 -37.72 -56.98
C GLY A 518 -4.46 -37.47 -56.29
N ASP A 519 -3.50 -38.38 -56.44
CA ASP A 519 -2.16 -38.22 -55.89
C ASP A 519 -1.45 -37.01 -56.51
N CYS A 520 -0.81 -36.23 -55.64
CA CYS A 520 -0.05 -35.02 -55.95
C CYS A 520 1.47 -35.19 -55.77
N ASP A 521 1.96 -36.24 -55.09
CA ASP A 521 3.35 -36.71 -55.11
C ASP A 521 3.44 -38.24 -55.00
N ASP A 522 3.17 -38.91 -56.12
CA ASP A 522 3.34 -40.35 -56.42
C ASP A 522 4.77 -40.91 -56.16
N THR A 523 5.67 -40.14 -55.56
CA THR A 523 6.97 -40.62 -55.07
C THR A 523 7.08 -40.68 -53.55
N THR A 524 6.08 -40.17 -52.81
CA THR A 524 6.15 -39.95 -51.36
C THR A 524 4.88 -40.42 -50.64
N LYS A 525 4.93 -41.65 -50.13
CA LYS A 525 3.86 -42.41 -49.44
C LYS A 525 3.23 -41.82 -48.16
N ALA A 526 3.43 -40.54 -47.92
CA ALA A 526 2.82 -39.75 -46.86
C ALA A 526 1.94 -38.61 -47.42
N ILE A 527 1.92 -38.42 -48.74
CA ILE A 527 1.25 -37.35 -49.47
C ILE A 527 0.22 -38.00 -50.40
N SER A 528 -1.06 -37.98 -50.05
CA SER A 528 -2.15 -38.53 -50.88
C SER A 528 -3.53 -38.06 -50.40
N PRO A 529 -4.60 -38.16 -51.21
CA PRO A 529 -5.99 -37.82 -50.82
C PRO A 529 -6.59 -38.51 -49.57
N SER A 530 -5.82 -39.32 -48.85
CA SER A 530 -6.22 -39.96 -47.59
C SER A 530 -5.24 -39.75 -46.43
N ALA A 531 -4.18 -38.97 -46.64
CA ALA A 531 -3.23 -38.58 -45.59
C ALA A 531 -3.85 -37.62 -44.56
N ILE A 532 -3.12 -37.38 -43.48
CA ILE A 532 -3.45 -36.37 -42.47
C ILE A 532 -2.41 -35.27 -42.57
N GLU A 533 -2.86 -34.06 -42.87
CA GLU A 533 -2.06 -32.83 -42.91
C GLU A 533 -1.12 -32.72 -41.72
N GLN A 534 0.11 -32.26 -42.00
CA GLN A 534 1.14 -31.97 -41.00
C GLN A 534 1.64 -30.56 -41.23
N CYS A 535 2.11 -29.88 -40.18
CA CYS A 535 2.71 -28.56 -40.29
C CYS A 535 4.11 -28.63 -40.94
N ASN A 536 4.18 -28.90 -42.23
CA ASN A 536 5.38 -29.20 -43.01
C ASN A 536 5.54 -28.35 -44.29
N LYS A 537 4.54 -27.52 -44.64
CA LYS A 537 4.43 -26.69 -45.86
C LYS A 537 4.22 -27.47 -47.17
N LEU A 538 3.59 -28.63 -47.09
CA LEU A 538 3.11 -29.43 -48.21
C LEU A 538 1.58 -29.54 -48.14
N ASP A 539 0.97 -29.95 -49.25
CA ASP A 539 -0.44 -30.36 -49.37
C ASP A 539 -0.45 -31.88 -49.18
N ASP A 540 -0.23 -32.35 -47.95
CA ASP A 540 -0.12 -33.79 -47.62
C ASP A 540 -1.42 -34.52 -48.05
N ASN A 541 -2.59 -33.89 -47.89
CA ASN A 541 -3.88 -34.50 -48.24
C ASN A 541 -4.38 -34.20 -49.68
N CYS A 542 -3.55 -33.58 -50.52
CA CYS A 542 -3.82 -33.22 -51.93
C CYS A 542 -5.17 -32.49 -52.16
N ASN A 543 -5.65 -31.68 -51.20
CA ASN A 543 -6.93 -30.97 -51.33
C ASN A 543 -6.80 -29.59 -52.01
N GLY A 544 -5.58 -29.06 -52.14
CA GLY A 544 -5.28 -27.72 -52.65
C GLY A 544 -5.06 -26.66 -51.56
N ALA A 545 -5.07 -27.05 -50.29
CA ALA A 545 -4.61 -26.27 -49.14
C ALA A 545 -3.21 -26.73 -48.70
N THR A 546 -2.63 -26.05 -47.71
CA THR A 546 -1.29 -26.36 -47.18
C THR A 546 -1.26 -25.88 -45.74
N ASP A 547 -0.77 -26.70 -44.80
CA ASP A 547 -0.70 -26.35 -43.38
C ASP A 547 -2.08 -25.92 -42.80
N GLU A 548 -3.16 -26.62 -43.15
CA GLU A 548 -4.54 -26.18 -42.85
C GLU A 548 -4.91 -26.29 -41.33
N PRO A 549 -6.00 -25.64 -40.86
CA PRO A 549 -6.37 -25.67 -39.44
C PRO A 549 -6.56 -27.10 -38.89
N ASP A 550 -6.17 -27.30 -37.63
CA ASP A 550 -6.12 -28.60 -36.95
C ASP A 550 -5.15 -29.65 -37.56
N ALA A 551 -4.26 -29.26 -38.50
CA ALA A 551 -3.18 -30.10 -39.01
C ALA A 551 -2.25 -30.62 -37.90
N LYS A 552 -1.74 -31.85 -38.08
CA LYS A 552 -0.94 -32.57 -37.09
C LYS A 552 0.39 -31.84 -36.82
N GLY A 553 0.54 -31.35 -35.58
CA GLY A 553 1.67 -30.52 -35.15
C GLY A 553 1.34 -29.03 -35.07
N CYS A 554 0.08 -28.64 -35.32
CA CYS A 554 -0.41 -27.29 -35.06
C CYS A 554 -0.22 -26.90 -33.59
N LYS A 555 -0.09 -25.59 -33.36
CA LYS A 555 -0.09 -25.00 -32.02
C LYS A 555 -1.43 -24.33 -31.77
N THR A 556 -1.87 -24.29 -30.52
CA THR A 556 -2.96 -23.41 -30.12
C THR A 556 -2.49 -21.97 -30.22
N TRP A 557 -3.09 -21.20 -31.13
CA TRP A 557 -2.94 -19.75 -31.21
C TRP A 557 -4.21 -19.09 -30.66
N TYR A 558 -4.05 -17.98 -29.95
CA TYR A 558 -5.12 -17.20 -29.35
C TYR A 558 -5.37 -15.93 -30.18
N ALA A 559 -6.64 -15.51 -30.23
CA ALA A 559 -7.00 -14.23 -30.84
C ALA A 559 -6.43 -13.09 -30.01
N ASP A 560 -5.77 -12.16 -30.69
CA ASP A 560 -4.98 -11.07 -30.12
C ASP A 560 -5.33 -9.82 -30.95
N SER A 561 -6.20 -8.98 -30.39
CA SER A 561 -6.91 -7.94 -31.14
C SER A 561 -6.33 -6.54 -30.93
N ASP A 562 -5.58 -6.30 -29.84
CA ASP A 562 -4.88 -5.04 -29.58
C ASP A 562 -3.36 -5.08 -29.85
N GLY A 563 -2.73 -6.27 -29.84
CA GLY A 563 -1.33 -6.48 -30.20
C GLY A 563 -0.34 -6.63 -29.04
N ASP A 564 -0.79 -6.82 -27.79
CA ASP A 564 0.13 -6.91 -26.64
C ASP A 564 0.88 -8.25 -26.48
N GLN A 565 0.45 -9.27 -27.22
CA GLN A 565 0.92 -10.67 -27.25
C GLN A 565 0.31 -11.62 -26.20
N PHE A 566 -0.67 -11.18 -25.42
CA PHE A 566 -1.68 -12.07 -24.83
C PHE A 566 -2.91 -12.13 -25.75
N GLY A 567 -3.81 -13.06 -25.47
CA GLY A 567 -4.99 -13.26 -26.28
C GLY A 567 -6.12 -13.98 -25.54
N ASP A 568 -7.35 -13.72 -25.98
CA ASP A 568 -8.57 -14.15 -25.29
C ASP A 568 -8.57 -15.66 -25.10
N LYS A 569 -8.53 -16.07 -23.82
CA LYS A 569 -8.53 -17.47 -23.38
C LYS A 569 -9.67 -18.33 -23.95
N ASP A 570 -10.80 -17.74 -24.36
CA ASP A 570 -11.96 -18.40 -24.93
C ASP A 570 -11.98 -18.35 -26.48
N LYS A 571 -11.07 -17.59 -27.13
CA LYS A 571 -10.92 -17.50 -28.61
C LYS A 571 -9.59 -18.10 -29.08
N SER A 572 -9.52 -19.43 -29.22
CA SER A 572 -8.32 -20.12 -29.73
C SER A 572 -8.58 -21.02 -30.94
N ALA A 573 -7.58 -21.18 -31.82
CA ALA A 573 -7.59 -22.12 -32.94
C ALA A 573 -6.24 -22.86 -33.07
N CYS A 574 -6.23 -24.11 -33.56
CA CYS A 574 -4.99 -24.85 -33.79
C CYS A 574 -4.45 -24.58 -35.19
N LEU A 575 -3.32 -23.88 -35.31
CA LEU A 575 -2.72 -23.44 -36.57
C LEU A 575 -1.22 -23.74 -36.62
N CYS A 576 -0.69 -23.97 -37.82
CA CYS A 576 0.75 -24.15 -38.04
C CYS A 576 1.56 -22.84 -37.91
N ALA A 577 0.92 -21.69 -38.13
CA ALA A 577 1.51 -20.35 -37.97
C ALA A 577 0.45 -19.31 -37.58
N ALA A 578 0.89 -18.16 -37.08
CA ALA A 578 0.03 -17.01 -36.79
C ALA A 578 -0.80 -16.59 -38.01
N SER A 579 -2.11 -16.42 -37.84
CA SER A 579 -3.02 -16.00 -38.90
C SER A 579 -4.23 -15.28 -38.31
N LYS A 580 -4.44 -14.01 -38.71
CA LYS A 580 -5.41 -13.12 -38.06
C LYS A 580 -6.83 -13.72 -38.03
N PRO A 581 -7.54 -13.69 -36.89
CA PRO A 581 -7.23 -12.92 -35.67
C PRO A 581 -6.22 -13.58 -34.72
N TYR A 582 -5.78 -14.82 -34.96
CA TYR A 582 -4.95 -15.58 -34.03
C TYR A 582 -3.46 -15.28 -34.22
N THR A 583 -2.90 -14.36 -33.41
CA THR A 583 -1.52 -13.86 -33.58
C THR A 583 -0.55 -14.19 -32.45
N THR A 584 -1.01 -14.68 -31.29
CA THR A 584 -0.13 -15.12 -30.18
C THR A 584 -0.29 -16.60 -29.80
N LEU A 585 0.71 -17.14 -29.10
CA LEU A 585 0.69 -18.44 -28.43
C LEU A 585 0.35 -18.34 -26.93
N GLN A 586 0.32 -17.13 -26.36
CA GLN A 586 0.00 -16.90 -24.95
C GLN A 586 -1.48 -16.54 -24.82
N GLY A 587 -2.28 -17.47 -24.29
CA GLY A 587 -3.66 -17.19 -23.87
C GLY A 587 -3.71 -16.81 -22.39
N GLY A 588 -4.80 -16.17 -21.99
CA GLY A 588 -5.01 -15.77 -20.59
C GLY A 588 -5.50 -14.33 -20.43
N ASP A 589 -5.53 -13.57 -21.52
CA ASP A 589 -6.12 -12.23 -21.57
C ASP A 589 -7.60 -12.27 -21.15
N CYS A 590 -7.96 -11.34 -20.28
CA CYS A 590 -9.30 -11.12 -19.76
C CYS A 590 -10.02 -9.92 -20.43
N ASN A 591 -9.33 -9.09 -21.21
CA ASN A 591 -9.87 -7.99 -22.01
C ASN A 591 -9.05 -7.68 -23.29
N ASP A 592 -9.13 -8.59 -24.28
CA ASP A 592 -8.61 -8.60 -25.69
C ASP A 592 -9.05 -7.38 -26.56
N ALA A 593 -8.94 -6.18 -26.02
CA ALA A 593 -9.19 -4.89 -26.63
C ALA A 593 -8.44 -3.76 -25.90
N SER A 594 -7.50 -4.09 -25.01
CA SER A 594 -6.84 -3.20 -24.06
C SER A 594 -5.46 -3.75 -23.65
N TYR A 595 -4.42 -3.36 -24.40
CA TYR A 595 -2.99 -3.69 -24.25
C TYR A 595 -2.31 -3.43 -22.87
N VAL A 596 -3.10 -3.08 -21.86
CA VAL A 596 -2.71 -2.80 -20.47
C VAL A 596 -3.46 -3.68 -19.47
N ILE A 597 -4.19 -4.69 -19.95
CA ILE A 597 -4.94 -5.67 -19.14
C ILE A 597 -4.53 -7.06 -19.64
N ASN A 598 -3.54 -7.69 -18.99
CA ASN A 598 -3.01 -8.99 -19.37
C ASN A 598 -2.19 -9.64 -18.23
N PRO A 599 -1.98 -10.97 -18.24
CA PRO A 599 -1.19 -11.72 -17.23
C PRO A 599 0.26 -11.29 -16.94
N ASN A 600 0.81 -10.26 -17.59
CA ASN A 600 2.12 -9.67 -17.29
C ASN A 600 2.03 -8.20 -16.86
N PHE A 601 0.84 -7.62 -16.72
CA PHE A 601 0.67 -6.25 -16.28
C PHE A 601 0.84 -6.12 -14.75
N THR A 602 0.48 -4.97 -14.20
CA THR A 602 0.45 -4.75 -12.76
C THR A 602 -0.76 -3.89 -12.47
N GLU A 603 -1.65 -4.41 -11.62
CA GLU A 603 -2.84 -3.76 -11.05
C GLU A 603 -2.67 -2.25 -10.89
N ILE A 604 -3.62 -1.47 -11.40
CA ILE A 604 -3.67 -0.01 -11.25
C ILE A 604 -4.84 0.36 -10.34
N CYS A 605 -4.54 0.76 -9.10
CA CYS A 605 -5.57 1.12 -8.13
C CYS A 605 -6.56 2.16 -8.63
N PHE A 606 -7.79 2.03 -8.14
CA PHE A 606 -8.96 2.85 -8.38
C PHE A 606 -9.56 2.73 -9.81
N ASN A 607 -9.17 1.73 -10.59
CA ASN A 607 -9.70 1.54 -11.95
C ASN A 607 -10.86 0.52 -12.04
N ASN A 608 -11.02 -0.35 -11.04
CA ASN A 608 -12.02 -1.44 -11.00
C ASN A 608 -11.90 -2.43 -12.19
N ALA A 609 -10.67 -2.64 -12.65
CA ALA A 609 -10.29 -3.69 -13.59
C ALA A 609 -9.53 -4.82 -12.88
N ASP A 610 -9.29 -5.89 -13.63
CA ASP A 610 -8.47 -7.06 -13.30
C ASP A 610 -7.29 -6.96 -14.28
N ASP A 611 -6.35 -6.03 -14.03
CA ASP A 611 -5.32 -5.63 -15.01
C ASP A 611 -4.27 -6.72 -15.22
N ASP A 612 -4.00 -7.56 -14.21
CA ASP A 612 -3.12 -8.74 -14.34
C ASP A 612 -3.85 -10.08 -14.53
N CYS A 613 -5.17 -10.05 -14.71
CA CYS A 613 -6.02 -11.20 -15.04
C CYS A 613 -5.93 -12.39 -14.06
N ASP A 614 -5.53 -12.17 -12.79
CA ASP A 614 -5.52 -13.21 -11.75
C ASP A 614 -6.93 -13.56 -11.23
N GLY A 615 -7.90 -12.65 -11.43
CA GLY A 615 -9.30 -12.81 -11.04
C GLY A 615 -9.74 -11.97 -9.83
N ASN A 616 -8.86 -11.14 -9.28
CA ASN A 616 -9.17 -10.08 -8.31
C ASN A 616 -9.25 -8.71 -9.03
N THR A 617 -9.39 -7.62 -8.27
CA THR A 617 -9.45 -6.24 -8.78
C THR A 617 -9.04 -5.28 -7.67
N ASP A 618 -8.20 -4.28 -7.97
CA ASP A 618 -7.73 -3.27 -7.02
C ASP A 618 -6.98 -3.92 -5.80
N GLU A 619 -5.96 -4.76 -6.08
CA GLU A 619 -5.17 -5.55 -5.09
C GLU A 619 -4.18 -4.77 -4.18
N GLU A 620 -3.61 -5.45 -3.17
CA GLU A 620 -2.49 -4.92 -2.36
C GLU A 620 -1.21 -4.73 -3.21
N ASP A 621 -0.44 -3.68 -2.90
CA ASP A 621 0.77 -3.23 -3.62
C ASP A 621 0.53 -2.81 -5.09
N GLY A 622 -0.74 -2.69 -5.51
CA GLY A 622 -1.16 -2.18 -6.82
C GLY A 622 -0.62 -0.78 -7.13
N LYS A 623 -0.28 -0.52 -8.39
CA LYS A 623 0.34 0.71 -8.86
C LYS A 623 -0.59 1.93 -8.68
N GLY A 624 -0.19 2.82 -7.77
CA GLY A 624 -1.00 3.99 -7.38
C GLY A 624 -1.72 3.80 -6.05
N CYS A 625 -1.48 2.68 -5.35
CA CYS A 625 -1.88 2.43 -3.99
C CYS A 625 -1.51 3.56 -3.03
N THR A 626 -2.26 3.63 -1.93
CA THR A 626 -2.02 4.58 -0.84
C THR A 626 -1.47 3.84 0.37
N ASP A 627 -0.48 4.42 1.04
CA ASP A 627 0.00 3.94 2.34
C ASP A 627 -1.11 4.03 3.41
N TYR A 628 -1.68 2.88 3.77
CA TYR A 628 -2.53 2.73 4.95
C TYR A 628 -1.72 2.08 6.08
N TYR A 629 -1.95 2.53 7.30
CA TYR A 629 -1.33 2.05 8.54
C TYR A 629 -2.34 1.27 9.38
N GLN A 630 -1.85 0.32 10.16
CA GLN A 630 -2.66 -0.44 11.10
C GLN A 630 -3.20 0.47 12.22
N ASP A 631 -4.52 0.43 12.45
CA ASP A 631 -5.30 1.28 13.35
C ASP A 631 -6.32 0.35 14.05
N LEU A 632 -5.96 -0.14 15.24
CA LEU A 632 -6.68 -1.19 15.97
C LEU A 632 -7.66 -0.65 17.01
N ASP A 633 -7.48 0.61 17.42
CA ASP A 633 -8.28 1.27 18.46
C ASP A 633 -9.24 2.35 17.96
N GLY A 634 -8.99 2.93 16.77
CA GLY A 634 -9.90 3.81 16.07
C GLY A 634 -9.67 5.31 16.26
N ASP A 635 -8.54 5.77 16.81
CA ASP A 635 -8.27 7.22 16.93
C ASP A 635 -7.92 7.91 15.59
N GLY A 636 -7.47 7.14 14.59
CA GLY A 636 -7.16 7.61 13.24
C GLY A 636 -5.69 7.95 12.99
N TYR A 637 -4.78 7.65 13.92
CA TYR A 637 -3.37 7.38 13.65
C TYR A 637 -3.10 5.87 13.65
N GLY A 638 -1.94 5.47 13.13
CA GLY A 638 -1.62 4.06 12.93
C GLY A 638 -0.18 3.69 13.28
N SER A 639 -0.01 2.40 13.58
CA SER A 639 1.10 1.85 14.36
C SER A 639 2.50 2.16 13.81
N LYS A 640 3.28 2.90 14.59
CA LYS A 640 4.73 3.11 14.40
C LYS A 640 5.54 1.80 14.50
N LYS A 641 4.92 0.69 14.93
CA LYS A 641 5.54 -0.63 15.11
C LYS A 641 5.26 -1.60 13.96
N VAL A 642 4.13 -1.46 13.28
CA VAL A 642 3.70 -2.35 12.18
C VAL A 642 4.04 -1.76 10.82
N GLY A 643 4.07 -0.42 10.70
CA GLY A 643 4.30 0.28 9.43
C GLY A 643 3.03 0.38 8.60
N SER A 644 3.19 0.82 7.35
CA SER A 644 2.13 0.85 6.34
C SER A 644 2.10 -0.42 5.48
N LYS A 645 0.98 -0.58 4.79
CA LYS A 645 0.77 -1.42 3.61
C LYS A 645 0.22 -0.52 2.51
N CYS A 646 0.58 -0.78 1.25
CA CYS A 646 0.11 0.02 0.14
C CYS A 646 -1.17 -0.63 -0.42
N LEU A 647 -2.34 -0.03 -0.19
CA LEU A 647 -3.64 -0.60 -0.56
C LEU A 647 -4.38 0.29 -1.56
N CYS A 648 -5.30 -0.30 -2.34
CA CYS A 648 -6.16 0.45 -3.24
C CYS A 648 -7.39 1.05 -2.52
N ASP A 649 -7.96 0.46 -1.48
CA ASP A 649 -9.01 1.10 -0.66
C ASP A 649 -8.80 0.91 0.86
N LYS A 650 -9.55 1.67 1.65
CA LYS A 650 -9.49 1.70 3.11
C LYS A 650 -10.12 0.44 3.71
N GLY A 651 -9.35 -0.64 3.76
CA GLY A 651 -9.60 -1.78 4.65
C GLY A 651 -9.47 -3.16 4.03
N ASP A 652 -9.00 -3.25 2.78
CA ASP A 652 -8.74 -4.50 2.04
C ASP A 652 -7.97 -5.48 2.93
N VAL A 653 -6.84 -4.99 3.48
CA VAL A 653 -6.18 -5.64 4.61
C VAL A 653 -6.81 -5.18 5.93
N LYS A 654 -7.65 -6.05 6.48
CA LYS A 654 -8.40 -5.83 7.71
C LYS A 654 -7.57 -5.21 8.85
N GLY A 655 -7.92 -3.99 9.21
CA GLY A 655 -7.32 -3.24 10.32
C GLY A 655 -6.26 -2.22 9.89
N PHE A 656 -5.98 -2.10 8.59
CA PHE A 656 -5.24 -0.98 8.02
C PHE A 656 -6.27 0.04 7.53
N THR A 657 -6.44 1.14 8.28
CA THR A 657 -7.61 2.03 8.13
C THR A 657 -7.30 3.52 8.15
N THR A 658 -6.05 3.95 8.31
CA THR A 658 -5.68 5.38 8.25
C THR A 658 -4.40 5.60 7.44
N THR A 659 -4.29 6.76 6.79
CA THR A 659 -3.09 7.15 6.03
C THR A 659 -2.04 7.88 6.89
N LYS A 660 -2.28 7.98 8.21
CA LYS A 660 -1.40 8.66 9.16
C LYS A 660 -0.66 7.67 10.06
N GLY A 661 0.62 7.43 9.81
CA GLY A 661 1.47 6.70 10.74
C GLY A 661 1.89 7.52 11.97
N GLY A 662 2.38 6.84 13.00
CA GLY A 662 3.16 7.43 14.10
C GLY A 662 2.69 7.09 15.52
N ASP A 663 1.57 6.39 15.66
CA ASP A 663 1.02 5.93 16.95
C ASP A 663 2.02 5.04 17.71
N CYS A 664 2.20 5.35 19.01
CA CYS A 664 3.13 4.68 19.91
C CYS A 664 2.50 3.60 20.82
N ASP A 665 1.17 3.47 20.93
CA ASP A 665 0.44 2.42 21.66
C ASP A 665 -0.84 1.91 20.97
N ASP A 666 -0.81 1.69 19.65
CA ASP A 666 -1.86 1.04 18.82
C ASP A 666 -2.39 -0.26 19.42
N SER A 667 -3.34 -0.11 20.35
CA SER A 667 -3.90 -1.14 21.19
C SER A 667 -5.22 -0.58 21.71
N LYS A 668 -6.22 -1.42 21.99
CA LYS A 668 -7.58 -0.93 22.35
C LYS A 668 -7.69 -0.19 23.69
N SER A 669 -6.56 0.12 24.32
CA SER A 669 -6.35 0.94 25.51
C SER A 669 -5.46 2.17 25.23
N GLY A 670 -5.21 2.46 23.96
CA GLY A 670 -4.19 3.36 23.45
C GLY A 670 -4.71 4.60 22.73
N ALA A 671 -6.02 4.71 22.43
CA ALA A 671 -6.70 5.69 21.55
C ALA A 671 -6.63 7.20 21.95
N GLN A 672 -5.60 7.56 22.70
CA GLN A 672 -5.17 8.89 23.08
C GLN A 672 -3.64 9.05 22.92
N SER A 673 -2.95 8.10 22.27
CA SER A 673 -1.48 7.94 22.26
C SER A 673 -0.92 8.09 20.85
N TYR A 674 -1.05 9.30 20.30
CA TYR A 674 -0.81 9.60 18.89
C TYR A 674 -0.03 10.90 18.70
N PRO A 675 0.67 11.09 17.56
CA PRO A 675 1.42 12.31 17.24
C PRO A 675 0.62 13.61 17.46
N GLY A 676 1.00 14.38 18.49
CA GLY A 676 0.31 15.61 18.85
C GLY A 676 -1.01 15.43 19.61
N GLY A 677 -1.16 14.31 20.34
CA GLY A 677 -2.17 14.12 21.37
C GLY A 677 -2.03 15.12 22.54
N LYS A 678 -2.80 14.91 23.61
CA LYS A 678 -2.63 15.66 24.86
C LYS A 678 -2.20 14.68 25.96
N GLU A 679 -1.03 14.94 26.53
CA GLU A 679 -0.54 14.27 27.73
C GLU A 679 -1.59 14.12 28.84
N ILE A 680 -1.73 12.88 29.29
CA ILE A 680 -2.47 12.43 30.47
C ILE A 680 -1.41 11.89 31.43
N CYS A 681 -1.50 12.25 32.70
CA CYS A 681 -0.49 11.87 33.68
C CYS A 681 -0.78 10.43 34.17
N ASP A 682 -0.54 9.43 33.32
CA ASP A 682 -0.74 8.00 33.57
C ASP A 682 0.53 7.15 33.52
N GLY A 683 1.68 7.74 33.18
CA GLY A 683 2.97 7.06 32.99
C GLY A 683 3.23 6.57 31.57
N LYS A 684 2.41 6.96 30.58
CA LYS A 684 2.69 6.78 29.15
C LYS A 684 3.20 8.06 28.49
N ASP A 685 3.68 7.88 27.27
CA ASP A 685 3.86 8.88 26.22
C ASP A 685 2.53 8.92 25.43
N ASN A 686 1.79 10.03 25.43
CA ASN A 686 0.49 10.17 24.75
C ASN A 686 0.53 11.09 23.52
N ASP A 687 1.47 12.03 23.43
CA ASP A 687 1.69 12.82 22.21
C ASP A 687 2.73 12.20 21.25
N CYS A 688 3.34 11.08 21.64
CA CYS A 688 4.35 10.29 20.93
C CYS A 688 5.68 11.03 20.64
N ASP A 689 6.02 12.08 21.39
CA ASP A 689 7.30 12.82 21.25
C ASP A 689 8.52 12.05 21.79
N GLY A 690 8.31 11.01 22.61
CA GLY A 690 9.34 10.18 23.23
C GLY A 690 9.64 10.51 24.70
N VAL A 691 8.94 11.48 25.29
CA VAL A 691 8.83 11.73 26.73
C VAL A 691 7.47 11.22 27.23
N ALA A 692 7.33 11.03 28.54
CA ALA A 692 6.09 10.62 29.18
C ALA A 692 5.74 11.60 30.31
N ASP A 693 4.45 11.91 30.46
CA ASP A 693 3.90 12.84 31.44
C ASP A 693 4.47 14.29 31.33
N GLN A 694 4.86 14.76 30.13
CA GLN A 694 5.56 16.06 29.99
C GLN A 694 4.70 17.26 30.42
N GLY A 695 5.26 18.03 31.36
CA GLY A 695 4.59 19.18 31.95
C GLY A 695 3.37 18.80 32.80
N CYS A 696 3.32 17.60 33.40
CA CYS A 696 2.30 17.23 34.39
C CYS A 696 2.52 17.80 35.80
N ASP A 697 3.72 18.29 36.10
CA ASP A 697 4.15 18.94 37.35
C ASP A 697 4.94 20.19 36.93
N PHE A 698 4.26 21.32 36.79
CA PHE A 698 4.82 22.52 36.15
C PHE A 698 5.90 23.19 37.00
N ASP A 699 5.71 23.26 38.32
CA ASP A 699 6.74 23.83 39.18
C ASP A 699 7.84 22.82 39.57
N GLY A 700 7.53 21.52 39.67
CA GLY A 700 8.43 20.43 40.08
C GLY A 700 8.31 20.05 41.57
N ASP A 701 7.11 20.03 42.14
CA ASP A 701 6.81 19.70 43.54
C ASP A 701 6.70 18.18 43.77
N GLY A 702 6.15 17.46 42.79
CA GLY A 702 5.85 16.03 42.82
C GLY A 702 4.36 15.67 42.95
N TRP A 703 3.45 16.64 43.10
CA TRP A 703 2.02 16.51 42.75
C TRP A 703 1.80 16.92 41.29
N CYS A 704 0.66 16.54 40.70
CA CYS A 704 0.30 16.95 39.34
C CYS A 704 -0.65 18.16 39.35
N ASP A 705 -0.46 19.07 38.39
CA ASP A 705 -1.28 20.27 38.15
C ASP A 705 -2.79 19.93 38.08
N LYS A 706 -3.66 20.84 38.55
CA LYS A 706 -5.11 20.55 38.68
C LYS A 706 -5.84 20.32 37.36
N ASP A 707 -5.41 20.99 36.29
CA ASP A 707 -6.06 20.92 34.96
C ASP A 707 -5.58 19.71 34.13
N LYS A 708 -4.91 18.75 34.78
CA LYS A 708 -4.43 17.49 34.22
C LYS A 708 -5.32 16.31 34.64
N THR A 709 -5.55 15.40 33.70
CA THR A 709 -6.11 14.07 34.02
C THR A 709 -4.98 13.20 34.58
N VAL A 710 -5.16 12.64 35.77
CA VAL A 710 -4.13 11.81 36.43
C VAL A 710 -4.67 10.41 36.69
N ILE A 711 -3.90 9.39 36.30
CA ILE A 711 -4.27 7.98 36.49
C ILE A 711 -3.20 7.29 37.31
N GLY A 712 -3.51 7.00 38.58
CA GLY A 712 -2.58 6.33 39.48
C GLY A 712 -1.52 7.27 40.05
N LYS A 713 -0.25 6.98 39.77
CA LYS A 713 0.95 7.67 40.30
C LYS A 713 2.06 7.66 39.23
N PRO A 714 1.97 8.56 38.22
CA PRO A 714 2.99 8.71 37.18
C PRO A 714 4.37 9.08 37.75
N THR A 715 5.40 8.99 36.91
CA THR A 715 6.79 9.17 37.36
C THR A 715 7.16 10.64 37.56
N SER A 716 6.49 11.53 36.82
CA SER A 716 6.57 12.99 36.96
C SER A 716 6.09 13.46 38.33
N CYS A 717 4.86 13.12 38.69
CA CYS A 717 4.19 13.52 39.93
C CYS A 717 3.86 12.32 40.85
N PRO A 718 4.86 11.72 41.52
CA PRO A 718 4.71 10.50 42.31
C PRO A 718 3.82 10.61 43.55
N LYS A 719 3.48 11.84 44.00
CA LYS A 719 2.55 12.06 45.11
C LYS A 719 1.09 11.84 44.70
N GLY A 720 0.73 12.12 43.45
CA GLY A 720 -0.63 12.06 42.90
C GLY A 720 -1.04 13.39 42.26
N GLY A 721 -2.28 13.51 41.78
CA GLY A 721 -2.80 14.76 41.23
C GLY A 721 -3.52 15.65 42.26
N GLY A 722 -3.74 16.91 41.88
CA GLY A 722 -4.63 17.83 42.58
C GLY A 722 -3.96 19.04 43.22
N ASP A 723 -2.75 19.42 42.78
CA ASP A 723 -2.22 20.75 43.09
C ASP A 723 -3.20 21.84 42.60
N CYS A 724 -3.27 22.97 43.29
CA CYS A 724 -4.26 24.03 43.08
C CYS A 724 -3.64 25.40 42.74
N ASP A 725 -2.31 25.53 42.81
CA ASP A 725 -1.54 26.72 42.40
C ASP A 725 -0.26 26.27 41.68
N ASP A 726 -0.43 25.68 40.49
CA ASP A 726 0.56 24.95 39.65
C ASP A 726 1.95 25.63 39.43
N GLY A 727 2.16 26.86 39.90
CA GLY A 727 3.42 27.59 39.87
C GLY A 727 4.11 27.79 41.23
N ASN A 728 3.69 27.08 42.29
CA ASN A 728 4.02 27.45 43.68
C ASN A 728 4.13 26.28 44.69
N LYS A 729 5.29 25.60 44.70
CA LYS A 729 5.86 24.56 45.61
C LYS A 729 5.45 24.48 47.08
N SER A 730 4.83 25.50 47.62
CA SER A 730 4.34 25.55 49.00
C SER A 730 2.83 25.32 49.12
N VAL A 731 2.14 25.27 47.97
CA VAL A 731 0.73 24.91 47.82
C VAL A 731 0.68 23.50 47.25
N TYR A 732 -0.14 22.62 47.85
CA TYR A 732 -0.41 21.26 47.36
C TYR A 732 -1.39 20.51 48.30
N PRO A 733 -2.01 19.39 47.85
CA PRO A 733 -2.85 18.53 48.68
C PRO A 733 -2.20 18.13 50.02
N GLY A 734 -2.73 18.67 51.11
CA GLY A 734 -2.25 18.42 52.46
C GLY A 734 -1.00 19.18 52.89
N ALA A 735 -0.65 20.30 52.22
CA ALA A 735 0.30 21.26 52.76
C ALA A 735 -0.17 21.85 54.11
N PRO A 736 0.73 22.47 54.91
CA PRO A 736 0.34 23.24 56.08
C PRO A 736 -0.31 24.56 55.64
N GLU A 737 -1.57 24.77 55.96
CA GLU A 737 -2.30 26.01 55.65
C GLU A 737 -1.69 27.22 56.38
N LEU A 738 -1.60 28.35 55.67
CA LEU A 738 -1.29 29.68 56.19
C LEU A 738 -2.51 30.57 56.01
N CYS A 739 -2.60 31.62 56.82
CA CYS A 739 -3.65 32.63 56.66
C CYS A 739 -3.08 33.77 55.82
N ASP A 740 -3.04 33.57 54.50
CA ASP A 740 -2.40 34.46 53.52
C ASP A 740 -3.30 34.90 52.35
N GLY A 741 -4.56 34.47 52.34
CA GLY A 741 -5.54 34.73 51.29
C GLY A 741 -5.52 33.71 50.14
N LYS A 742 -4.88 32.55 50.34
CA LYS A 742 -4.90 31.41 49.42
C LYS A 742 -5.42 30.14 50.11
N ASP A 743 -5.87 29.21 49.29
CA ASP A 743 -5.84 27.78 49.61
C ASP A 743 -4.38 27.32 49.47
N ASN A 744 -3.71 26.93 50.56
CA ASN A 744 -2.38 26.32 50.44
C ASN A 744 -2.47 24.80 50.42
N ASN A 745 -3.49 24.24 51.06
CA ASN A 745 -3.56 22.81 51.35
C ASN A 745 -4.39 22.00 50.34
N CYS A 746 -4.90 22.66 49.30
CA CYS A 746 -5.78 22.15 48.24
C CYS A 746 -7.02 21.43 48.78
N LYS A 747 -7.72 22.09 49.71
CA LYS A 747 -9.07 21.73 50.17
C LYS A 747 -10.04 22.85 49.82
N SER A 748 -11.34 22.57 49.85
CA SER A 748 -12.36 23.42 49.23
C SER A 748 -12.74 24.66 50.06
N GLY A 749 -11.78 25.54 50.28
CA GLY A 749 -11.87 26.78 51.06
C GLY A 749 -10.62 27.65 50.83
N VAL A 750 -10.52 28.78 51.54
CA VAL A 750 -9.35 29.69 51.52
C VAL A 750 -9.15 30.16 52.96
N ASP A 751 -7.91 30.17 53.45
CA ASP A 751 -7.59 30.43 54.87
C ASP A 751 -8.38 29.46 55.80
N GLU A 752 -8.40 28.16 55.50
CA GLU A 752 -9.23 27.19 56.22
C GLU A 752 -8.73 26.92 57.65
N GLY A 753 -9.62 27.01 58.64
CA GLY A 753 -9.25 26.85 60.06
C GLY A 753 -8.41 28.01 60.61
N CYS A 754 -8.41 29.16 59.93
CA CYS A 754 -7.76 30.38 60.41
C CYS A 754 -8.60 31.18 61.40
N ASP A 755 -9.92 31.10 61.34
CA ASP A 755 -10.90 31.73 62.22
C ASP A 755 -12.06 30.74 62.40
N ASP A 756 -11.87 29.77 63.30
CA ASP A 756 -12.78 28.62 63.45
C ASP A 756 -14.12 29.00 64.12
N ASP A 757 -14.25 30.22 64.65
CA ASP A 757 -15.44 30.71 65.37
C ASP A 757 -16.19 31.89 64.69
N GLY A 758 -15.55 32.57 63.74
CA GLY A 758 -16.15 33.60 62.89
C GLY A 758 -16.11 35.01 63.49
N ASP A 759 -15.25 35.23 64.47
CA ASP A 759 -15.02 36.52 65.10
C ASP A 759 -14.31 37.52 64.15
N GLY A 760 -13.33 37.08 63.36
CA GLY A 760 -12.45 37.92 62.53
C GLY A 760 -11.01 38.11 63.05
N TRP A 761 -10.61 37.45 64.15
CA TRP A 761 -9.23 37.28 64.59
C TRP A 761 -8.71 35.89 64.21
N CYS A 762 -7.42 35.78 63.89
CA CYS A 762 -6.78 34.51 63.53
C CYS A 762 -6.33 33.68 64.74
N ASP A 763 -6.64 32.39 64.73
CA ASP A 763 -6.13 31.30 65.59
C ASP A 763 -4.66 31.50 66.02
N SER A 764 -4.35 31.41 67.31
CA SER A 764 -2.96 31.52 67.83
C SER A 764 -2.00 30.45 67.32
N LYS A 765 -2.54 29.33 66.83
CA LYS A 765 -1.76 28.24 66.22
C LYS A 765 -1.46 28.46 64.75
N MET A 766 -2.26 29.29 64.08
CA MET A 766 -2.17 29.53 62.64
C MET A 766 -1.24 30.69 62.33
N LYS A 767 -0.64 30.66 61.14
CA LYS A 767 0.39 31.62 60.74
C LYS A 767 -0.16 32.60 59.71
N MET A 768 -0.53 33.79 60.17
CA MET A 768 -0.86 34.90 59.27
C MET A 768 0.34 35.33 58.42
N VAL A 769 0.07 35.67 57.16
CA VAL A 769 0.99 36.38 56.27
C VAL A 769 0.22 37.52 55.59
N GLY A 770 0.68 38.76 55.79
CA GLY A 770 -0.03 39.94 55.28
C GLY A 770 -1.27 40.29 56.11
N ASN A 771 -2.43 40.36 55.47
CA ASN A 771 -3.71 40.72 56.07
C ASN A 771 -4.83 39.92 55.35
N PRO A 772 -5.02 38.64 55.67
CA PRO A 772 -6.05 37.80 55.04
C PRO A 772 -7.47 38.37 55.23
N ALA A 773 -8.38 37.99 54.34
CA ALA A 773 -9.75 38.51 54.35
C ALA A 773 -10.59 37.92 55.49
N VAL A 774 -10.28 36.69 55.90
CA VAL A 774 -10.89 35.99 57.04
C VAL A 774 -10.51 36.72 58.35
N CYS A 775 -9.22 36.79 58.67
CA CYS A 775 -8.74 37.38 59.93
C CYS A 775 -8.54 38.91 59.85
N PHE A 776 -9.58 39.65 59.41
CA PHE A 776 -9.49 41.08 59.11
C PHE A 776 -9.19 42.00 60.31
N LYS A 777 -9.26 41.50 61.55
CA LYS A 777 -8.87 42.25 62.77
C LYS A 777 -7.38 42.07 63.14
N GLY A 778 -6.76 40.98 62.69
CA GLY A 778 -5.42 40.54 63.10
C GLY A 778 -5.42 39.07 63.53
N GLY A 779 -4.45 38.65 64.35
CA GLY A 779 -4.36 37.27 64.82
C GLY A 779 -3.60 37.12 66.13
N GLY A 780 -3.52 35.88 66.61
CA GLY A 780 -3.11 35.56 67.98
C GLY A 780 -4.29 35.32 68.90
N ASP A 781 -5.42 34.82 68.38
CA ASP A 781 -6.55 34.42 69.21
C ASP A 781 -6.21 33.20 70.09
N CYS A 782 -6.52 33.33 71.38
CA CYS A 782 -6.16 32.39 72.42
C CYS A 782 -7.27 31.36 72.72
N ALA A 783 -8.43 31.45 72.07
CA ALA A 783 -9.59 30.62 72.37
C ALA A 783 -10.43 30.33 71.12
N ASP A 784 -9.80 29.64 70.15
CA ASP A 784 -10.20 29.23 68.78
C ASP A 784 -11.66 28.77 68.49
N THR A 785 -12.58 28.80 69.46
CA THR A 785 -13.98 28.34 69.39
C THR A 785 -14.95 29.18 70.24
N ASP A 786 -14.56 30.38 70.71
CA ASP A 786 -15.33 31.24 71.61
C ASP A 786 -15.24 32.73 71.19
N PRO A 787 -16.17 33.23 70.33
CA PRO A 787 -16.14 34.58 69.74
C PRO A 787 -16.26 35.75 70.74
N SER A 788 -16.23 35.47 72.03
CA SER A 788 -16.20 36.43 73.13
C SER A 788 -14.83 36.62 73.77
N THR A 789 -13.84 35.81 73.36
CA THR A 789 -12.45 35.83 73.82
C THR A 789 -11.55 36.04 72.59
N ASN A 790 -10.79 37.14 72.53
CA ASN A 790 -9.90 37.49 71.40
C ASN A 790 -9.08 38.77 71.67
N PRO A 791 -7.96 39.05 70.96
CA PRO A 791 -7.07 40.17 71.25
C PRO A 791 -7.71 41.58 71.35
N GLY A 792 -8.89 41.77 70.74
CA GLY A 792 -9.68 43.01 70.72
C GLY A 792 -10.83 43.09 71.72
N ALA A 793 -11.08 42.03 72.50
CA ALA A 793 -12.12 42.00 73.53
C ALA A 793 -11.79 42.91 74.73
N ALA A 794 -12.77 43.09 75.61
CA ALA A 794 -12.57 43.70 76.93
C ALA A 794 -12.50 42.60 78.00
N GLU A 795 -11.62 42.74 78.99
CA GLU A 795 -11.55 41.74 80.08
C GLU A 795 -12.87 41.59 80.82
N THR A 796 -13.20 40.35 81.14
CA THR A 796 -14.17 40.01 82.19
C THR A 796 -13.41 39.24 83.25
N CYS A 797 -13.48 39.69 84.50
CA CYS A 797 -12.88 38.98 85.61
C CYS A 797 -13.73 37.72 85.87
N ASP A 798 -13.34 36.58 85.29
CA ASP A 798 -14.04 35.28 85.36
C ASP A 798 -13.12 34.04 85.47
N ASN A 799 -11.80 34.24 85.54
CA ASN A 799 -10.70 33.28 85.46
C ASN A 799 -10.26 32.84 84.04
N LYS A 800 -10.76 33.47 82.98
CA LYS A 800 -10.18 33.41 81.63
C LYS A 800 -9.17 34.55 81.39
N ASP A 801 -8.42 34.40 80.31
CA ASP A 801 -7.86 35.49 79.52
C ASP A 801 -8.90 35.81 78.45
N ASN A 802 -9.60 36.95 78.50
CA ASN A 802 -10.60 37.28 77.46
C ASN A 802 -10.01 38.07 76.31
N ASN A 803 -8.94 38.85 76.51
CA ASN A 803 -8.37 39.72 75.50
C ASN A 803 -6.97 39.31 75.02
N CYS A 804 -6.63 38.03 75.22
CA CYS A 804 -5.42 37.36 74.74
C CYS A 804 -4.14 38.12 75.09
N LYS A 805 -4.02 38.49 76.37
CA LYS A 805 -2.84 39.16 76.94
C LYS A 805 -2.19 38.25 77.98
N SER A 806 -1.09 38.71 78.58
CA SER A 806 -0.16 37.83 79.27
C SER A 806 -0.58 37.45 80.70
N GLY A 807 -1.74 36.80 80.86
CA GLY A 807 -2.28 36.41 82.16
C GLY A 807 -3.63 35.71 82.09
N ALA A 808 -4.47 36.03 83.07
CA ALA A 808 -5.91 35.78 83.14
C ALA A 808 -6.45 36.75 84.20
N ASP A 809 -7.59 37.39 83.94
CA ASP A 809 -8.12 38.51 84.75
C ASP A 809 -7.15 39.74 84.89
N GLU A 810 -6.36 40.12 83.87
CA GLU A 810 -5.53 41.34 83.99
C GLU A 810 -6.33 42.64 84.11
N GLY A 811 -5.81 43.61 84.87
CA GLY A 811 -6.48 44.89 85.13
C GLY A 811 -7.68 44.79 86.09
N CYS A 812 -7.97 43.59 86.61
CA CYS A 812 -9.10 43.37 87.52
C CYS A 812 -8.81 43.80 88.97
N ASP A 813 -7.58 43.67 89.46
CA ASP A 813 -7.13 44.06 90.81
C ASP A 813 -5.77 44.78 90.70
N ASP A 814 -5.81 46.06 90.29
CA ASP A 814 -4.63 46.85 89.90
C ASP A 814 -3.75 47.29 91.09
N ASP A 815 -4.27 47.26 92.33
CA ASP A 815 -3.52 47.62 93.53
C ASP A 815 -3.25 46.46 94.51
N GLY A 816 -3.80 45.27 94.22
CA GLY A 816 -3.49 44.02 94.89
C GLY A 816 -4.18 43.83 96.23
N ASP A 817 -5.33 44.47 96.43
CA ASP A 817 -6.10 44.37 97.67
C ASP A 817 -6.91 43.05 97.75
N GLY A 818 -7.38 42.53 96.60
CA GLY A 818 -8.23 41.34 96.48
C GLY A 818 -9.72 41.61 96.22
N TRP A 819 -10.14 42.86 95.98
CA TRP A 819 -11.43 43.19 95.33
C TRP A 819 -11.20 43.55 93.85
N CYS A 820 -12.23 43.38 93.02
CA CYS A 820 -12.18 43.78 91.61
C CYS A 820 -12.69 45.21 91.41
N ASP A 821 -12.04 45.95 90.51
CA ASP A 821 -12.44 47.28 90.03
C ASP A 821 -13.94 47.30 89.64
N SER A 822 -14.69 48.27 90.18
CA SER A 822 -16.10 48.53 89.86
C SER A 822 -16.40 48.88 88.40
N LYS A 823 -15.39 49.26 87.61
CA LYS A 823 -15.49 49.43 86.15
C LYS A 823 -15.37 48.09 85.41
N MET A 824 -14.70 47.10 86.00
CA MET A 824 -14.54 45.78 85.40
C MET A 824 -15.77 44.89 85.64
N LYS A 825 -16.05 44.02 84.67
CA LYS A 825 -17.18 43.08 84.72
C LYS A 825 -16.74 41.83 85.47
N VAL A 826 -17.34 41.55 86.62
CA VAL A 826 -16.97 40.40 87.48
C VAL A 826 -18.00 39.29 87.37
N VAL A 827 -17.54 38.06 87.13
CA VAL A 827 -18.38 36.86 87.02
C VAL A 827 -17.87 35.77 87.98
N GLY A 828 -18.76 35.27 88.84
CA GLY A 828 -18.39 34.26 89.84
C GLY A 828 -17.45 34.82 90.92
N THR A 829 -16.30 34.16 91.11
CA THR A 829 -15.26 34.56 92.05
C THR A 829 -13.88 34.38 91.39
N PRO A 830 -13.30 35.44 90.80
CA PRO A 830 -11.97 35.40 90.19
C PRO A 830 -10.85 35.11 91.19
N LYS A 831 -9.76 34.49 90.73
CA LYS A 831 -8.57 34.22 91.58
C LYS A 831 -7.84 35.49 91.99
N VAL A 832 -7.82 36.50 91.11
CA VAL A 832 -7.17 37.80 91.39
C VAL A 832 -7.91 38.55 92.49
N CYS A 833 -9.24 38.61 92.43
CA CYS A 833 -10.09 39.33 93.38
C CYS A 833 -11.00 38.41 94.22
N PRO A 834 -10.44 37.56 95.12
CA PRO A 834 -11.19 36.55 95.85
C PRO A 834 -12.24 37.09 96.83
N LYS A 835 -12.31 38.41 97.05
CA LYS A 835 -13.35 39.06 97.88
C LYS A 835 -14.61 39.44 97.07
N GLY A 836 -14.53 39.49 95.74
CA GLY A 836 -15.59 39.94 94.82
C GLY A 836 -15.31 41.30 94.19
N GLY A 837 -16.26 41.83 93.42
CA GLY A 837 -16.16 43.14 92.77
C GLY A 837 -16.72 44.31 93.56
N GLY A 838 -16.36 45.53 93.13
CA GLY A 838 -16.91 46.78 93.63
C GLY A 838 -15.92 47.74 94.27
N ASP A 839 -14.61 47.58 94.04
CA ASP A 839 -13.63 48.62 94.39
C ASP A 839 -13.87 49.90 93.57
N CYS A 840 -13.85 51.04 94.24
CA CYS A 840 -14.13 52.37 93.69
C CYS A 840 -12.89 53.27 93.64
N CYS A 841 -11.71 52.73 93.98
CA CYS A 841 -10.45 53.38 93.71
C CYS A 841 -9.32 52.35 93.55
N ASP A 842 -9.23 51.85 92.32
CA ASP A 842 -8.28 50.91 91.68
C ASP A 842 -6.78 51.26 91.81
N ILE A 843 -6.43 52.18 92.70
CA ILE A 843 -5.06 52.53 93.11
C ILE A 843 -4.91 52.71 94.63
N ASP A 844 -5.94 52.53 95.48
CA ASP A 844 -5.88 52.69 96.95
C ASP A 844 -6.63 51.61 97.77
N THR A 845 -5.90 50.54 98.09
CA THR A 845 -6.21 49.31 98.88
C THR A 845 -6.99 49.46 100.20
N GLN A 846 -7.38 50.68 100.57
CA GLN A 846 -8.27 51.01 101.69
C GLN A 846 -9.68 51.38 101.24
N ALA A 847 -9.90 51.64 99.94
CA ALA A 847 -11.14 52.18 99.37
C ALA A 847 -12.09 51.08 98.89
N GLN A 848 -12.18 49.99 99.67
CA GLN A 848 -12.86 48.76 99.30
C GLN A 848 -14.21 48.54 100.00
N PRO A 849 -15.15 47.78 99.39
CA PRO A 849 -16.47 47.54 99.96
C PRO A 849 -16.51 47.19 101.46
N LYS A 850 -17.38 47.90 102.19
CA LYS A 850 -17.65 47.79 103.65
C LYS A 850 -16.64 48.46 104.59
N VAL A 851 -15.60 49.14 104.10
CA VAL A 851 -14.68 49.93 104.95
C VAL A 851 -15.40 51.14 105.59
N SER A 852 -15.44 51.18 106.93
CA SER A 852 -16.07 52.30 107.66
C SER A 852 -15.11 52.88 108.71
N GLY A 853 -14.91 54.20 108.66
CA GLY A 853 -13.90 54.89 109.46
C GLY A 853 -14.07 56.40 109.53
N TRP A 854 -13.01 57.08 109.98
CA TRP A 854 -12.85 58.53 109.92
C TRP A 854 -11.54 58.87 109.21
N PHE A 855 -11.62 59.42 108.01
CA PHE A 855 -10.46 59.64 107.14
C PHE A 855 -9.92 61.06 107.23
N LYS A 856 -8.60 61.21 107.06
CA LYS A 856 -7.86 62.49 107.16
C LYS A 856 -7.54 63.12 105.81
N THR A 857 -7.56 62.30 104.76
CA THR A 857 -7.35 62.64 103.36
C THR A 857 -8.43 61.95 102.54
N THR A 858 -8.53 62.32 101.27
CA THR A 858 -9.19 61.49 100.26
C THR A 858 -8.48 60.14 100.14
N ASN A 859 -9.16 59.18 99.50
CA ASN A 859 -8.47 58.06 98.83
C ASN A 859 -7.57 58.60 97.70
N LYS A 860 -6.69 57.78 97.13
CA LYS A 860 -5.74 58.24 96.08
C LYS A 860 -6.44 58.74 94.80
N CYS A 861 -7.69 58.35 94.56
CA CYS A 861 -8.55 58.83 93.46
C CYS A 861 -9.24 60.17 93.76
N GLY A 862 -9.01 60.79 94.92
CA GLY A 862 -9.58 62.08 95.29
C GLY A 862 -11.02 62.01 95.85
N SER A 863 -11.58 60.82 96.01
CA SER A 863 -12.88 60.62 96.68
C SER A 863 -12.72 60.56 98.20
N TRP A 864 -13.83 60.68 98.91
CA TRP A 864 -13.94 60.41 100.35
C TRP A 864 -14.93 59.28 100.64
N ASP A 865 -15.27 58.49 99.61
CA ASP A 865 -15.97 57.21 99.72
C ASP A 865 -14.90 56.11 99.65
N TYR A 866 -14.76 55.38 100.76
CA TYR A 866 -13.86 54.26 100.95
C TYR A 866 -14.63 52.92 101.08
N ASN A 867 -15.97 52.89 101.23
CA ASN A 867 -16.76 51.64 101.14
C ASN A 867 -17.53 51.44 99.84
N CYS A 868 -17.36 52.34 98.87
CA CYS A 868 -17.99 52.28 97.55
C CYS A 868 -19.52 52.25 97.61
N SER A 869 -20.08 53.02 98.55
CA SER A 869 -21.53 53.16 98.70
C SER A 869 -22.15 54.23 97.79
N GLY A 870 -21.33 54.99 97.07
CA GLY A 870 -21.71 56.25 96.45
C GLY A 870 -21.84 57.39 97.47
N THR A 871 -21.41 57.21 98.72
CA THR A 871 -21.54 58.20 99.80
C THR A 871 -20.26 58.30 100.62
N ALA A 872 -19.75 59.52 100.78
CA ALA A 872 -18.50 59.75 101.49
C ALA A 872 -18.60 59.48 103.00
N GLU A 873 -17.57 58.87 103.61
CA GLU A 873 -17.50 58.73 105.06
C GLU A 873 -17.04 60.01 105.76
N LYS A 874 -16.89 59.86 107.07
CA LYS A 874 -16.72 60.91 108.06
C LYS A 874 -15.30 61.43 108.03
N ARG A 875 -15.14 62.75 108.08
CA ARG A 875 -13.86 63.45 107.86
C ARG A 875 -13.43 64.20 109.11
N TRP A 876 -12.14 64.19 109.44
CA TRP A 876 -11.64 64.96 110.59
C TRP A 876 -11.60 66.47 110.26
N THR A 877 -12.55 67.25 110.77
CA THR A 877 -12.67 68.70 110.51
C THR A 877 -12.68 69.53 111.80
N VAL A 878 -12.02 70.70 111.78
CA VAL A 878 -12.11 71.76 112.80
C VAL A 878 -11.87 73.15 112.20
N LYS A 879 -12.51 74.16 112.77
CA LYS A 879 -12.40 75.56 112.35
C LYS A 879 -11.11 76.22 112.86
N ALA A 880 -10.06 76.25 112.03
CA ALA A 880 -8.78 76.86 112.40
C ALA A 880 -8.93 78.37 112.72
N ASN A 881 -8.55 78.78 113.93
CA ASN A 881 -8.56 80.17 114.37
C ASN A 881 -7.13 80.61 114.79
N PRO A 882 -6.35 81.30 113.93
CA PRO A 882 -4.92 81.55 114.15
C PRO A 882 -4.66 82.71 115.14
N GLY A 883 -4.77 82.41 116.45
CA GLY A 883 -4.48 83.36 117.53
C GLY A 883 -2.98 83.60 117.73
N HIS A 884 -2.50 84.82 117.44
CA HIS A 884 -1.08 85.20 117.42
C HIS A 884 -0.71 86.21 118.54
N LYS A 885 0.59 86.25 118.89
CA LYS A 885 1.33 87.28 119.67
C LYS A 885 1.17 87.34 121.20
N THR A 886 2.32 87.33 121.88
CA THR A 886 2.92 88.51 122.58
C THR A 886 4.45 88.34 122.49
N SER A 887 5.18 89.05 121.64
CA SER A 887 5.66 90.45 121.76
C SER A 887 6.83 90.65 122.75
N GLY A 888 8.05 90.34 122.31
CA GLY A 888 9.29 90.63 123.05
C GLY A 888 10.56 90.05 122.41
N LEU A 889 11.20 90.81 121.49
CA LEU A 889 12.49 90.51 120.84
C LEU A 889 12.59 89.20 120.02
N ASN A 890 12.10 89.22 118.77
CA ASN A 890 12.47 88.31 117.66
C ASN A 890 12.64 86.79 117.95
N TRP A 891 11.56 86.10 118.34
CA TRP A 891 11.41 84.64 118.15
C TRP A 891 9.93 84.25 118.10
N GLU A 892 9.61 83.20 117.35
CA GLU A 892 8.25 82.68 117.17
C GLU A 892 8.25 81.14 117.32
N CYS A 893 7.25 80.58 118.01
CA CYS A 893 6.96 79.14 118.03
C CYS A 893 5.68 78.91 117.21
N PHE A 894 5.66 77.97 116.27
CA PHE A 894 4.47 77.67 115.46
C PHE A 894 3.58 76.62 116.13
N ALA A 895 2.26 76.78 116.06
CA ALA A 895 1.27 75.92 116.69
C ALA A 895 0.62 74.97 115.67
N ASN A 896 1.06 73.71 115.62
CA ASN A 896 0.50 72.73 114.69
C ASN A 896 -0.72 72.02 115.32
N PRO A 897 -1.89 71.99 114.65
CA PRO A 897 -3.05 71.26 115.13
C PRO A 897 -2.82 69.74 115.01
N ALA A 898 -2.72 69.04 116.13
CA ALA A 898 -2.34 67.62 116.18
C ALA A 898 -3.54 66.64 116.29
N GLY A 899 -4.73 67.14 116.64
CA GLY A 899 -5.95 66.34 116.78
C GLY A 899 -6.66 66.53 118.12
N TRP A 900 -7.78 65.83 118.30
CA TRP A 900 -8.47 65.76 119.59
C TRP A 900 -7.63 65.02 120.64
N LYS A 901 -7.66 65.50 121.89
CA LYS A 901 -7.04 64.81 123.03
C LYS A 901 -7.70 63.44 123.20
N ASN A 902 -6.87 62.39 123.25
CA ASN A 902 -7.25 60.97 123.23
C ASN A 902 -7.71 60.43 121.86
N SER A 903 -7.46 61.14 120.76
CA SER A 903 -7.56 60.62 119.38
C SER A 903 -8.94 60.12 118.94
N THR A 904 -10.02 60.55 119.60
CA THR A 904 -11.42 60.31 119.20
C THR A 904 -12.11 61.67 119.13
N PRO A 905 -12.91 61.98 118.09
CA PRO A 905 -13.62 63.26 118.04
C PRO A 905 -14.76 63.25 119.07
N PRO A 906 -15.03 64.37 119.76
CA PRO A 906 -16.23 64.48 120.58
C PRO A 906 -17.46 64.50 119.66
N ASN A 907 -18.64 64.24 120.22
CA ASN A 907 -19.89 64.28 119.45
C ASN A 907 -20.10 65.67 118.80
N CYS A 908 -20.86 65.68 117.71
CA CYS A 908 -21.24 66.86 116.94
C CYS A 908 -21.61 68.07 117.84
N GLY A 909 -20.96 69.23 117.64
CA GLY A 909 -21.22 70.45 118.41
C GLY A 909 -20.70 70.44 119.87
N VAL A 910 -20.08 69.36 120.35
CA VAL A 910 -19.46 69.32 121.68
C VAL A 910 -18.04 69.91 121.62
N SER A 911 -17.71 70.74 122.61
CA SER A 911 -16.34 71.25 122.78
C SER A 911 -15.47 70.30 123.59
N ALA A 912 -14.28 69.98 123.09
CA ALA A 912 -13.27 69.20 123.82
C ALA A 912 -11.87 69.82 123.70
N SER A 913 -10.89 69.24 124.39
CA SER A 913 -9.49 69.68 124.25
C SER A 913 -8.93 69.24 122.91
N TRP A 914 -8.65 70.18 122.00
CA TRP A 914 -7.77 69.96 120.87
C TRP A 914 -6.31 70.15 121.30
N VAL A 915 -5.41 69.32 120.76
CA VAL A 915 -3.98 69.36 121.03
C VAL A 915 -3.29 70.23 119.99
N TYR A 916 -2.66 71.31 120.44
CA TYR A 916 -1.71 72.07 119.64
C TYR A 916 -0.30 71.70 120.06
N ASP A 917 0.44 71.11 119.13
CA ASP A 917 1.85 70.76 119.31
C ASP A 917 2.71 71.90 118.76
N PHE A 918 3.45 72.54 119.66
CA PHE A 918 4.29 73.67 119.32
C PHE A 918 5.64 73.20 118.79
N THR A 919 5.96 73.58 117.55
CA THR A 919 7.25 73.34 116.92
C THR A 919 8.03 74.64 116.79
N TRP A 920 9.26 74.64 117.28
CA TRP A 920 10.22 75.72 117.01
C TRP A 920 10.82 75.51 115.62
N ASN A 921 10.81 76.56 114.79
CA ASN A 921 11.22 76.52 113.39
C ASN A 921 12.38 77.51 113.13
N GLY A 922 13.39 77.47 114.00
CA GLY A 922 14.63 78.24 113.87
C GLY A 922 15.82 77.31 113.58
N ASN A 923 16.96 77.90 113.21
CA ASN A 923 18.13 77.14 112.74
C ASN A 923 19.39 77.34 113.61
N PHE A 924 19.23 77.75 114.88
CA PHE A 924 20.34 78.04 115.82
C PHE A 924 20.12 77.42 117.20
N THR A 925 21.05 76.56 117.62
CA THR A 925 21.10 75.97 118.97
C THR A 925 21.71 76.93 119.99
N ILE A 926 20.85 77.58 120.77
CA ILE A 926 21.20 78.35 121.97
C ILE A 926 20.47 77.77 123.20
N PRO A 927 21.02 77.84 124.42
CA PRO A 927 20.67 76.96 125.55
C PRO A 927 19.28 77.18 126.20
N PHE A 928 18.37 77.93 125.56
CA PHE A 928 17.01 78.23 126.04
C PHE A 928 15.89 77.47 125.30
N VAL A 929 16.21 76.38 124.58
CA VAL A 929 15.28 75.60 123.73
C VAL A 929 14.07 75.01 124.48
N ASN A 930 14.11 74.93 125.82
CA ASN A 930 13.02 74.36 126.63
C ASN A 930 11.71 75.18 126.61
N SER A 931 11.72 76.43 126.09
CA SER A 931 10.56 77.32 126.14
C SER A 931 9.42 77.00 125.14
N CYS A 932 9.72 76.50 123.93
CA CYS A 932 8.66 76.14 122.96
C CYS A 932 8.08 74.72 123.18
N LYS A 933 8.69 73.85 124.01
CA LYS A 933 8.27 72.44 124.19
C LYS A 933 7.07 72.27 125.14
N LYS A 934 5.96 72.94 124.86
CA LYS A 934 4.73 72.88 125.66
C LYS A 934 3.54 72.51 124.78
N LYS A 935 2.94 71.33 125.01
CA LYS A 935 1.63 71.00 124.41
C LYS A 935 0.58 71.93 125.01
N GLU A 936 -0.18 72.62 124.17
CA GLU A 936 -1.27 73.48 124.62
C GLU A 936 -2.61 72.82 124.29
N TYR A 937 -3.47 72.70 125.30
CA TYR A 937 -4.82 72.14 125.16
C TYR A 937 -5.80 73.31 125.09
N LYS A 938 -6.36 73.57 123.91
CA LYS A 938 -7.40 74.60 123.74
C LYS A 938 -8.75 73.94 123.50
N PRO A 939 -9.85 74.47 124.10
CA PRO A 939 -11.17 74.02 123.72
C PRO A 939 -11.41 74.37 122.25
N GLN A 940 -11.78 73.38 121.46
CA GLN A 940 -12.34 73.52 120.11
C GLN A 940 -13.67 72.76 120.07
N THR A 941 -14.53 73.06 119.11
CA THR A 941 -15.83 72.39 118.92
C THR A 941 -15.80 71.55 117.65
N GLN A 942 -16.29 70.31 117.70
CA GLN A 942 -16.40 69.47 116.51
C GLN A 942 -17.48 70.03 115.58
N GLU A 943 -17.08 70.40 114.36
CA GLU A 943 -18.01 70.83 113.32
C GLU A 943 -18.83 69.65 112.80
N CYS A 944 -20.06 69.94 112.38
CA CYS A 944 -21.03 68.98 111.87
C CYS A 944 -21.13 69.10 110.35
N HIS A 945 -20.72 68.04 109.66
CA HIS A 945 -20.83 67.84 108.22
C HIS A 945 -21.24 66.38 107.99
#